data_AF-H3NV44-F1
#
_entry.id   AF-H3NV44-F1
#
_cell.length_a   1.000
_cell.length_b   1.000
_cell.length_c   1.000
_cell.angle_alpha   90.00
_cell.angle_beta   90.00
_cell.angle_gamma   90.00
#
_symmetry.space_group_name_H-M   'P 1'
#
loop_
_entity.id
_entity.type
_entity.pdbx_description
1 polymer ?
#
loop_
_entity_poly.entity_id
_entity_poly.type
_entity_poly.pdbx_seq_one_letter_code
_entity_poly.pdbx_strand_id
1 'polypeptide(L)'
;MNKQLVMALLASGALVGLSGCSGGGGDAKIIIEAPTNGGGSGGTPAPAPEPEPEPNDVPCPEGTTETSADVCELTGSYDADMTLVAGNTYTLNGRVQFGNGAARMSSATTLENGDALTTPTLTIEPGVEVKGLSASDGTFQTAAVLQINRGANIMAVGTADDPIIFSSEDADYEGPFEWGGLIVSGFGPHNTCDDEICNITAEGGAGIFGQVSGSTPDDNSGMLKYVVIAEGGYLINADGDEINGLSLNGVGNGTEIEYLQVHDNADDGIEFYGGNVNAKHVVVTGARDDSIDWDEGYQGNLQYVVVKQSAEGSGEAFEMDTQGADSPLSKPTVSNVTIIANKQADDDAFIMQFKKLSGGFFHNVVATVDADSPNAFDTCARITGGSEANVGTSLVFNNWIQDCANAPGDQGVLATVDMGGAALNVTATFANLNSLAASTADAAKLSEAMDWAAINASFSESVADVDYLDAVDYIGAVDPDATMAWWDGWTIPGSVGTPEAVVVECPAGTTETADGVCELEGIYNDDVTLFAGNTYTIKGRVQFGNGAEILDAQGFTQGGAELTTPTLTIEAGVEVKGLEAADGTFQTAAVLQINRGAKIEAVGTATAPIIFSSEDADYDNPFEWGGLVISGFGRHNTCTADLCNITAEGGAGNFGQINGDTRNDSSGTLKYVVIAEGGYLINADGDEINGLSLNGVGSGTEISYLQVHDNADDGIEFYGGDVNVKYAVVTAARDDSVDWDEGYRGNMQYVIVKQSPEGSGEAFEMDTQGADEPLSKPTIANVTIIADKQANDDSFIMQFKKKSGGFFHNVVATVAGDSPNTFASCARITGGAGANVNTALVFNNWIQDCANDGSGGDLVSADSEAGADAVGNATIAVAAPALDAILASQAPEAVLEAPVNWTDVNGTFAESTANTSFLDATDFIGAVNPDGSNPWWAGWTLPGSL
;
A
#
# COMPACT_ATOMS: atom_id res chain seq x y z
N MET A 1 -20.39 47.99 -49.70
CA MET A 1 -21.54 47.36 -50.39
C MET A 1 -21.90 46.14 -49.55
N ASN A 2 -23.03 46.01 -48.84
CA ASN A 2 -24.33 46.71 -48.79
C ASN A 2 -25.40 46.26 -49.82
N LYS A 3 -26.10 45.14 -49.53
CA LYS A 3 -27.55 44.83 -49.69
C LYS A 3 -27.80 43.33 -49.37
N GLN A 4 -28.72 42.91 -48.47
CA GLN A 4 -30.21 42.86 -48.55
C GLN A 4 -30.73 41.82 -49.57
N LEU A 5 -31.83 41.08 -49.39
CA LEU A 5 -33.00 41.10 -48.46
C LEU A 5 -33.44 39.59 -48.23
N VAL A 6 -34.49 39.08 -47.54
CA VAL A 6 -35.88 39.43 -47.17
C VAL A 6 -36.33 38.63 -45.90
N MET A 7 -37.48 38.94 -45.29
CA MET A 7 -38.14 38.18 -44.19
C MET A 7 -39.65 37.96 -44.49
N ALA A 8 -40.29 36.94 -43.91
CA ALA A 8 -41.75 36.86 -43.69
C ALA A 8 -42.01 36.11 -42.36
N LEU A 9 -42.68 36.62 -41.30
CA LEU A 9 -44.01 37.26 -41.14
C LEU A 9 -45.18 36.24 -41.19
N LEU A 10 -46.19 36.25 -40.31
CA LEU A 10 -46.57 37.20 -39.24
C LEU A 10 -47.58 36.61 -38.21
N ALA A 11 -47.72 37.26 -37.04
CA ALA A 11 -48.94 37.39 -36.19
C ALA A 11 -49.50 36.14 -35.46
N SER A 12 -50.15 36.21 -34.28
CA SER A 12 -50.34 37.27 -33.24
C SER A 12 -51.10 36.66 -32.03
N GLY A 13 -50.99 37.10 -30.78
CA GLY A 13 -50.16 38.14 -30.14
C GLY A 13 -50.86 38.77 -28.90
N ALA A 14 -50.10 39.50 -28.05
CA ALA A 14 -50.58 40.41 -26.97
C ALA A 14 -51.30 39.79 -25.74
N LEU A 15 -51.14 40.26 -24.49
CA LEU A 15 -50.23 41.25 -23.84
C LEU A 15 -50.25 41.03 -22.29
N VAL A 16 -49.22 41.48 -21.55
CA VAL A 16 -49.17 41.92 -20.10
C VAL A 16 -50.23 41.35 -19.12
N GLY A 17 -49.91 40.77 -17.95
CA GLY A 17 -48.74 40.87 -17.06
C GLY A 17 -49.21 41.06 -15.60
N LEU A 18 -48.27 41.23 -14.64
CA LEU A 18 -48.48 41.57 -13.21
C LEU A 18 -49.01 40.50 -12.22
N SER A 19 -48.09 40.04 -11.34
CA SER A 19 -48.19 39.93 -9.86
C SER A 19 -49.37 39.23 -9.15
N GLY A 20 -49.04 38.36 -8.19
CA GLY A 20 -49.92 38.06 -7.04
C GLY A 20 -49.61 36.75 -6.32
N CYS A 21 -49.32 36.79 -5.02
CA CYS A 21 -49.11 35.58 -4.20
C CYS A 21 -50.43 34.99 -3.70
N SER A 22 -50.56 33.66 -3.72
CA SER A 22 -51.22 32.88 -2.65
C SER A 22 -50.96 31.38 -2.84
N GLY A 23 -50.46 30.71 -1.81
CA GLY A 23 -50.36 29.24 -1.79
C GLY A 23 -51.68 28.55 -1.42
N GLY A 24 -51.64 27.21 -1.37
CA GLY A 24 -52.77 26.35 -1.03
C GLY A 24 -52.78 25.11 -1.93
N GLY A 25 -52.45 23.95 -1.37
CA GLY A 25 -52.35 22.68 -2.11
C GLY A 25 -53.71 22.01 -2.38
N GLY A 26 -53.66 20.87 -3.06
CA GLY A 26 -54.81 20.00 -3.29
C GLY A 26 -54.50 18.88 -4.27
N ASP A 27 -54.48 17.64 -3.78
CA ASP A 27 -54.21 16.45 -4.59
C ASP A 27 -55.27 16.23 -5.68
N ALA A 28 -54.83 15.83 -6.88
CA ALA A 28 -55.71 15.51 -8.00
C ALA A 28 -55.24 14.22 -8.70
N LYS A 29 -55.52 13.05 -8.11
CA LYS A 29 -55.30 11.76 -8.76
C LYS A 29 -56.12 11.65 -10.04
N ILE A 30 -55.46 11.44 -11.17
CA ILE A 30 -56.11 11.14 -12.46
C ILE A 30 -56.23 9.61 -12.58
N ILE A 31 -57.45 9.12 -12.81
CA ILE A 31 -57.72 7.72 -13.14
C ILE A 31 -58.06 7.65 -14.63
N ILE A 32 -57.40 6.76 -15.38
CA ILE A 32 -57.72 6.44 -16.77
C ILE A 32 -58.04 4.95 -16.86
N GLU A 33 -59.29 4.61 -17.16
CA GLU A 33 -59.69 3.24 -17.46
C GLU A 33 -59.32 2.88 -18.91
N ALA A 34 -58.71 1.71 -19.12
CA ALA A 34 -58.30 1.24 -20.44
C ALA A 34 -59.40 0.42 -21.15
N PRO A 35 -59.63 0.61 -22.46
CA PRO A 35 -60.48 -0.27 -23.26
C PRO A 35 -59.79 -1.61 -23.56
N THR A 36 -60.56 -2.68 -23.76
CA THR A 36 -60.07 -4.07 -23.71
C THR A 36 -60.00 -4.82 -25.05
N ASN A 37 -59.15 -5.86 -25.05
CA ASN A 37 -59.04 -6.99 -25.99
C ASN A 37 -58.27 -6.78 -27.32
N GLY A 38 -57.29 -7.65 -27.57
CA GLY A 38 -56.48 -7.69 -28.80
C GLY A 38 -55.93 -9.08 -29.15
N GLY A 39 -55.41 -9.83 -28.18
CA GLY A 39 -55.10 -11.26 -28.29
C GLY A 39 -53.72 -11.60 -28.89
N GLY A 40 -52.81 -12.10 -28.05
CA GLY A 40 -51.52 -12.69 -28.39
C GLY A 40 -51.04 -13.56 -27.22
N SER A 41 -50.28 -14.62 -27.47
CA SER A 41 -50.01 -15.67 -26.48
C SER A 41 -48.55 -15.76 -26.03
N GLY A 42 -48.34 -15.75 -24.72
CA GLY A 42 -47.27 -16.54 -24.08
C GLY A 42 -45.84 -16.02 -24.20
N GLY A 43 -45.57 -14.89 -23.54
CA GLY A 43 -44.26 -14.63 -22.94
C GLY A 43 -44.49 -14.31 -21.45
N THR A 44 -43.70 -14.89 -20.56
CA THR A 44 -43.58 -14.39 -19.18
C THR A 44 -42.88 -13.03 -19.22
N PRO A 45 -43.36 -12.01 -18.50
CA PRO A 45 -42.52 -10.85 -18.20
C PRO A 45 -41.26 -11.29 -17.47
N ALA A 46 -40.17 -10.56 -17.63
CA ALA A 46 -39.09 -10.57 -16.65
C ALA A 46 -39.64 -10.16 -15.26
N PRO A 47 -38.91 -10.43 -14.17
CA PRO A 47 -39.15 -9.73 -12.91
C PRO A 47 -39.25 -8.21 -13.13
N ALA A 48 -39.96 -7.51 -12.24
CA ALA A 48 -39.66 -6.09 -12.09
C ALA A 48 -38.20 -5.97 -11.61
N PRO A 49 -37.48 -4.87 -11.93
CA PRO A 49 -36.26 -4.57 -11.21
C PRO A 49 -36.49 -4.68 -9.70
N GLU A 50 -35.53 -5.25 -8.98
CA GLU A 50 -35.44 -5.11 -7.53
C GLU A 50 -35.56 -3.60 -7.22
N PRO A 51 -36.27 -3.17 -6.16
CA PRO A 51 -36.13 -1.78 -5.71
C PRO A 51 -34.64 -1.49 -5.44
N GLU A 52 -34.20 -0.28 -5.77
CA GLU A 52 -32.91 0.24 -5.31
C GLU A 52 -32.80 -0.02 -3.79
N PRO A 53 -31.65 -0.49 -3.28
CA PRO A 53 -31.51 -0.74 -1.85
C PRO A 53 -31.83 0.56 -1.08
N GLU A 54 -32.62 0.43 -0.01
CA GLU A 54 -32.74 1.51 0.97
C GLU A 54 -31.31 1.80 1.48
N PRO A 55 -30.92 3.07 1.68
CA PRO A 55 -29.56 3.40 2.11
C PRO A 55 -29.21 2.66 3.40
N ASN A 56 -28.00 2.10 3.46
CA ASN A 56 -27.50 1.42 4.64
C ASN A 56 -27.32 2.44 5.76
N ASP A 57 -28.23 2.42 6.73
CA ASP A 57 -28.29 3.25 7.93
C ASP A 57 -27.15 2.81 8.89
N VAL A 58 -25.89 3.22 8.60
CA VAL A 58 -24.68 2.76 9.30
C VAL A 58 -24.61 3.37 10.69
N PRO A 59 -24.78 2.60 11.79
CA PRO A 59 -24.95 3.17 13.11
C PRO A 59 -23.64 3.73 13.68
N CYS A 60 -23.73 4.92 14.29
CA CYS A 60 -22.61 5.55 14.99
C CYS A 60 -21.90 4.60 16.01
N PRO A 61 -20.55 4.55 16.06
CA PRO A 61 -19.79 3.68 16.96
C PRO A 61 -20.09 3.91 18.45
N GLU A 62 -19.97 2.86 19.28
CA GLU A 62 -20.20 2.97 20.73
C GLU A 62 -19.21 3.97 21.37
N GLY A 63 -19.74 4.95 22.10
CA GLY A 63 -18.97 6.04 22.69
C GLY A 63 -19.00 7.36 21.89
N THR A 64 -19.54 7.36 20.68
CA THR A 64 -19.88 8.58 19.93
C THR A 64 -21.34 9.00 20.16
N THR A 65 -21.75 10.18 19.67
CA THR A 65 -23.14 10.66 19.73
C THR A 65 -23.67 11.00 18.34
N GLU A 66 -24.70 10.29 17.88
CA GLU A 66 -25.47 10.67 16.69
C GLU A 66 -26.11 12.07 16.90
N THR A 67 -25.71 13.06 16.10
CA THR A 67 -26.23 14.44 16.18
C THR A 67 -27.24 14.75 15.08
N SER A 68 -27.06 14.14 13.92
CA SER A 68 -28.04 13.92 12.86
C SER A 68 -27.79 12.56 12.21
N ALA A 69 -28.67 12.13 11.30
CA ALA A 69 -28.41 10.97 10.46
C ALA A 69 -27.02 11.09 9.83
N ASP A 70 -26.27 9.99 9.84
CA ASP A 70 -24.93 9.83 9.27
C ASP A 70 -23.85 10.78 9.87
N VAL A 71 -24.10 11.40 11.05
CA VAL A 71 -23.16 12.35 11.69
C VAL A 71 -22.92 12.04 13.17
N CYS A 72 -21.70 11.59 13.49
CA CYS A 72 -21.31 11.08 14.80
C CYS A 72 -20.29 12.00 15.51
N GLU A 73 -20.68 12.58 16.65
CA GLU A 73 -19.85 13.47 17.47
C GLU A 73 -18.96 12.68 18.45
N LEU A 74 -17.67 12.99 18.46
CA LEU A 74 -16.67 12.54 19.45
C LEU A 74 -16.42 13.64 20.48
N THR A 75 -16.24 13.26 21.75
CA THR A 75 -15.88 14.20 22.84
C THR A 75 -14.93 13.59 23.86
N GLY A 76 -13.96 14.37 24.33
CA GLY A 76 -13.22 14.09 25.56
C GLY A 76 -12.07 13.08 25.42
N SER A 77 -12.25 11.86 25.95
CA SER A 77 -11.16 10.89 26.07
C SER A 77 -11.65 9.44 25.96
N TYR A 78 -10.93 8.63 25.18
CA TYR A 78 -11.22 7.24 24.89
C TYR A 78 -10.06 6.33 25.34
N ASP A 79 -10.37 5.38 26.23
CA ASP A 79 -9.43 4.44 26.85
C ASP A 79 -9.54 3.00 26.28
N ALA A 80 -10.30 2.83 25.20
CA ALA A 80 -10.56 1.58 24.50
C ALA A 80 -10.65 1.82 22.98
N ASP A 81 -10.52 0.76 22.20
CA ASP A 81 -10.46 0.82 20.73
C ASP A 81 -11.75 1.36 20.11
N MET A 82 -11.62 2.03 18.96
CA MET A 82 -12.74 2.60 18.20
C MET A 82 -12.46 2.52 16.70
N THR A 83 -13.42 2.04 15.93
CA THR A 83 -13.42 2.17 14.46
C THR A 83 -14.37 3.31 14.05
N LEU A 84 -13.87 4.25 13.26
CA LEU A 84 -14.70 5.19 12.50
C LEU A 84 -14.98 4.54 11.13
N VAL A 85 -16.25 4.32 10.84
CA VAL A 85 -16.71 3.49 9.71
C VAL A 85 -17.18 4.33 8.54
N ALA A 86 -16.94 3.85 7.32
CA ALA A 86 -17.30 4.52 6.09
C ALA A 86 -18.83 4.77 6.00
N GLY A 87 -19.20 5.84 5.29
CA GLY A 87 -20.59 6.30 5.16
C GLY A 87 -21.07 7.22 6.29
N ASN A 88 -20.33 7.37 7.39
CA ASN A 88 -20.57 8.40 8.41
C ASN A 88 -19.58 9.58 8.26
N THR A 89 -20.04 10.80 8.55
CA THR A 89 -19.19 11.95 8.85
C THR A 89 -18.98 12.05 10.35
N TYR A 90 -17.75 12.32 10.79
CA TYR A 90 -17.42 12.45 12.21
C TYR A 90 -17.12 13.89 12.59
N THR A 91 -17.48 14.29 13.81
CA THR A 91 -17.22 15.65 14.31
C THR A 91 -16.50 15.64 15.65
N LEU A 92 -15.46 16.48 15.77
CA LEU A 92 -14.66 16.63 16.98
C LEU A 92 -15.17 17.83 17.77
N ASN A 93 -15.87 17.61 18.88
CA ASN A 93 -16.37 18.69 19.73
C ASN A 93 -15.38 18.97 20.87
N GLY A 94 -14.47 19.90 20.60
CA GLY A 94 -13.30 20.18 21.45
C GLY A 94 -12.20 19.13 21.30
N ARG A 95 -11.21 19.16 22.20
CA ARG A 95 -10.08 18.21 22.18
C ARG A 95 -10.52 16.78 22.48
N VAL A 96 -10.34 15.90 21.50
CA VAL A 96 -10.60 14.45 21.56
C VAL A 96 -9.26 13.72 21.73
N GLN A 97 -9.16 12.88 22.75
CA GLN A 97 -7.92 12.16 23.09
C GLN A 97 -8.12 10.64 23.05
N PHE A 98 -7.17 9.92 22.47
CA PHE A 98 -7.06 8.46 22.58
C PHE A 98 -5.89 8.10 23.49
N GLY A 99 -6.15 7.23 24.48
CA GLY A 99 -5.20 6.78 25.49
C GLY A 99 -4.91 7.81 26.59
N ASN A 100 -4.44 7.33 27.74
CA ASN A 100 -4.13 8.16 28.91
C ASN A 100 -2.66 8.62 29.00
N GLY A 101 -1.84 8.33 27.98
CA GLY A 101 -0.40 8.59 27.92
C GLY A 101 0.06 10.06 28.01
N ALA A 102 -0.87 11.03 27.90
CA ALA A 102 -0.62 12.46 28.17
C ALA A 102 -0.35 12.76 29.66
N ALA A 103 -0.60 11.81 30.56
CA ALA A 103 -0.20 11.89 31.95
C ALA A 103 1.28 11.51 32.16
N ARG A 104 1.82 11.85 33.33
CA ARG A 104 3.23 11.55 33.66
C ARG A 104 3.43 10.05 33.92
N MET A 105 4.40 9.44 33.25
CA MET A 105 4.83 8.05 33.42
C MET A 105 5.72 7.88 34.66
N SER A 106 5.54 6.76 35.37
CA SER A 106 6.36 6.33 36.52
C SER A 106 7.05 4.97 36.32
N SER A 107 6.59 4.22 35.31
CA SER A 107 7.20 3.04 34.72
C SER A 107 6.72 2.97 33.26
N ALA A 108 7.23 2.02 32.45
CA ALA A 108 6.76 1.83 31.07
C ALA A 108 5.26 1.48 30.95
N THR A 109 4.58 1.11 32.03
CA THR A 109 3.16 0.67 32.01
C THR A 109 2.32 1.28 33.14
N THR A 110 2.80 2.32 33.83
CA THR A 110 2.11 2.89 35.01
C THR A 110 2.38 4.38 35.18
N LEU A 111 1.30 5.15 35.31
CA LEU A 111 1.30 6.60 35.50
C LEU A 111 1.62 7.02 36.96
N GLU A 112 2.08 8.26 37.17
CA GLU A 112 2.44 8.82 38.49
C GLU A 112 1.27 8.87 39.49
N ASN A 113 0.02 8.85 39.02
CA ASN A 113 -1.19 8.73 39.86
C ASN A 113 -1.42 7.29 40.38
N GLY A 114 -0.77 6.28 39.78
CA GLY A 114 -0.92 4.87 40.08
C GLY A 114 -1.90 4.11 39.16
N ASP A 115 -2.43 4.75 38.13
CA ASP A 115 -3.26 4.11 37.10
C ASP A 115 -2.37 3.42 36.05
N ALA A 116 -2.89 2.39 35.38
CA ALA A 116 -2.17 1.71 34.29
C ALA A 116 -2.20 2.55 33.01
N LEU A 117 -1.18 2.40 32.17
CA LEU A 117 -1.21 2.93 30.80
C LEU A 117 -2.33 2.23 30.01
N THR A 118 -3.14 2.99 29.27
CA THR A 118 -4.13 2.45 28.31
C THR A 118 -3.56 2.51 26.90
N THR A 119 -3.79 1.46 26.10
CA THR A 119 -3.24 1.31 24.76
C THR A 119 -4.33 1.09 23.69
N PRO A 120 -5.27 2.04 23.50
CA PRO A 120 -6.35 1.90 22.53
C PRO A 120 -5.91 2.23 21.10
N THR A 121 -6.54 1.60 20.11
CA THR A 121 -6.37 1.93 18.68
C THR A 121 -7.60 2.68 18.15
N LEU A 122 -7.36 3.82 17.48
CA LEU A 122 -8.34 4.50 16.65
C LEU A 122 -8.16 4.05 15.20
N THR A 123 -9.02 3.16 14.72
CA THR A 123 -9.08 2.77 13.30
C THR A 123 -10.01 3.71 12.55
N ILE A 124 -9.65 4.11 11.33
CA ILE A 124 -10.46 4.96 10.46
C ILE A 124 -10.46 4.33 9.07
N GLU A 125 -11.65 4.00 8.57
CA GLU A 125 -11.85 3.40 7.24
C GLU A 125 -11.64 4.42 6.10
N PRO A 126 -11.37 3.97 4.86
CA PRO A 126 -11.26 4.85 3.69
C PRO A 126 -12.47 5.77 3.50
N GLY A 127 -12.24 6.95 2.92
CA GLY A 127 -13.27 7.93 2.57
C GLY A 127 -13.96 8.62 3.76
N VAL A 128 -13.48 8.41 4.99
CA VAL A 128 -14.06 9.02 6.20
C VAL A 128 -13.62 10.49 6.34
N GLU A 129 -14.60 11.39 6.46
CA GLU A 129 -14.40 12.79 6.84
C GLU A 129 -14.48 12.97 8.38
N VAL A 130 -13.51 13.65 8.96
CA VAL A 130 -13.43 14.01 10.39
C VAL A 130 -13.29 15.53 10.54
N LYS A 131 -14.32 16.19 11.08
CA LYS A 131 -14.45 17.66 11.06
C LYS A 131 -14.30 18.31 12.43
N GLY A 132 -13.38 19.26 12.54
CA GLY A 132 -13.13 20.03 13.74
C GLY A 132 -14.19 21.09 13.96
N LEU A 133 -15.01 20.96 15.02
CA LEU A 133 -16.05 21.96 15.31
C LEU A 133 -15.46 23.26 15.86
N SER A 134 -16.06 24.37 15.46
CA SER A 134 -15.76 25.73 15.92
C SER A 134 -15.67 25.82 17.46
N ALA A 135 -14.57 26.40 17.98
CA ALA A 135 -14.32 26.50 19.42
C ALA A 135 -15.50 27.11 20.21
N SER A 136 -16.15 26.30 21.06
CA SER A 136 -17.48 26.61 21.62
C SER A 136 -17.58 27.88 22.50
N ASP A 137 -16.46 28.39 23.02
CA ASP A 137 -16.36 29.70 23.69
C ASP A 137 -15.34 30.67 23.06
N GLY A 138 -14.79 30.32 21.89
CA GLY A 138 -13.77 31.11 21.19
C GLY A 138 -12.40 31.11 21.88
N THR A 139 -12.07 30.05 22.62
CA THR A 139 -10.75 29.87 23.26
C THR A 139 -10.13 28.54 22.87
N PHE A 140 -8.80 28.51 22.85
CA PHE A 140 -7.99 27.29 22.64
C PHE A 140 -8.38 26.13 23.59
N GLN A 141 -8.95 26.40 24.77
CA GLN A 141 -9.42 25.36 25.68
C GLN A 141 -10.71 24.66 25.22
N THR A 142 -11.40 25.18 24.19
CA THR A 142 -12.59 24.56 23.58
C THR A 142 -12.45 24.32 22.08
N ALA A 143 -11.28 24.54 21.50
CA ALA A 143 -10.97 24.22 20.10
C ALA A 143 -10.96 22.70 19.85
N ALA A 144 -11.39 22.30 18.66
CA ALA A 144 -11.32 20.92 18.19
C ALA A 144 -9.87 20.54 17.86
N VAL A 145 -9.41 19.40 18.38
CA VAL A 145 -8.07 18.82 18.17
C VAL A 145 -8.21 17.31 18.26
N LEU A 146 -7.62 16.55 17.34
CA LEU A 146 -7.47 15.11 17.49
C LEU A 146 -6.10 14.79 18.10
N GLN A 147 -6.06 14.03 19.18
CA GLN A 147 -4.84 13.75 19.92
C GLN A 147 -4.68 12.26 20.23
N ILE A 148 -3.60 11.67 19.72
CA ILE A 148 -3.20 10.29 19.95
C ILE A 148 -2.05 10.31 20.97
N ASN A 149 -2.30 9.76 22.15
CA ASN A 149 -1.34 9.78 23.26
C ASN A 149 -0.46 8.54 23.28
N ARG A 150 0.70 8.66 23.92
CA ARG A 150 1.68 7.57 24.09
C ARG A 150 1.03 6.25 24.48
N GLY A 151 1.28 5.22 23.67
CA GLY A 151 0.73 3.87 23.81
C GLY A 151 -0.62 3.66 23.13
N ALA A 152 -1.32 4.71 22.71
CA ALA A 152 -2.45 4.62 21.78
C ALA A 152 -1.95 4.72 20.32
N ASN A 153 -2.69 4.07 19.43
CA ASN A 153 -2.39 4.04 18.00
C ASN A 153 -3.49 4.72 17.18
N ILE A 154 -3.15 5.22 16.00
CA ILE A 154 -4.11 5.61 14.95
C ILE A 154 -3.84 4.80 13.69
N MET A 155 -4.85 4.12 13.17
CA MET A 155 -4.80 3.38 11.90
C MET A 155 -5.74 4.08 10.92
N ALA A 156 -5.29 5.18 10.35
CA ALA A 156 -5.99 5.93 9.31
C ALA A 156 -5.41 5.55 7.95
N VAL A 157 -6.06 4.59 7.28
CA VAL A 157 -5.55 3.96 6.06
C VAL A 157 -6.59 4.10 4.95
N GLY A 158 -6.54 5.23 4.24
CA GLY A 158 -7.36 5.50 3.06
C GLY A 158 -6.78 4.89 1.78
N THR A 159 -7.37 5.27 0.64
CA THR A 159 -6.87 4.95 -0.71
C THR A 159 -6.68 6.23 -1.54
N ALA A 160 -6.19 6.10 -2.78
CA ALA A 160 -6.07 7.24 -3.69
C ALA A 160 -7.44 7.82 -4.09
N ASP A 161 -8.45 6.96 -4.21
CA ASP A 161 -9.82 7.33 -4.60
C ASP A 161 -10.68 7.74 -3.38
N ASP A 162 -10.44 7.11 -2.23
CA ASP A 162 -11.14 7.33 -0.96
C ASP A 162 -10.15 7.74 0.17
N PRO A 163 -9.52 8.94 0.10
CA PRO A 163 -8.63 9.44 1.15
C PRO A 163 -9.40 9.80 2.43
N ILE A 164 -8.70 9.78 3.57
CA ILE A 164 -9.25 10.19 4.87
C ILE A 164 -8.97 11.68 5.07
N ILE A 165 -10.00 12.47 5.40
CA ILE A 165 -9.91 13.93 5.43
C ILE A 165 -10.19 14.48 6.84
N PHE A 166 -9.18 15.09 7.45
CA PHE A 166 -9.30 15.93 8.64
C PHE A 166 -9.40 17.40 8.21
N SER A 167 -10.49 18.10 8.58
CA SER A 167 -10.82 19.45 8.06
C SER A 167 -11.61 20.28 9.08
N SER A 168 -11.96 21.53 8.76
CA SER A 168 -12.88 22.34 9.57
C SER A 168 -14.36 21.93 9.36
N GLU A 169 -15.32 22.81 9.63
CA GLU A 169 -16.73 22.63 9.26
C GLU A 169 -17.05 23.06 7.82
N ASP A 170 -16.14 23.79 7.15
CA ASP A 170 -16.35 24.33 5.80
C ASP A 170 -16.08 23.28 4.69
N ALA A 171 -16.31 23.66 3.43
CA ALA A 171 -16.51 22.70 2.32
C ALA A 171 -15.68 23.01 1.06
N ASP A 172 -14.87 24.06 1.10
CA ASP A 172 -13.94 24.48 0.05
C ASP A 172 -12.46 24.23 0.43
N TYR A 173 -12.17 23.82 1.68
CA TYR A 173 -10.83 23.61 2.22
C TYR A 173 -9.94 24.88 2.24
N GLU A 174 -10.54 26.03 2.56
CA GLU A 174 -9.93 27.37 2.48
C GLU A 174 -10.31 28.24 3.69
N GLY A 175 -9.50 28.20 4.75
CA GLY A 175 -9.78 28.89 6.01
C GLY A 175 -8.98 28.35 7.19
N PRO A 176 -7.81 28.92 7.52
CA PRO A 176 -7.04 28.49 8.69
C PRO A 176 -7.64 28.99 10.01
N PHE A 177 -7.03 28.57 11.12
CA PHE A 177 -7.37 28.94 12.50
C PHE A 177 -8.71 28.38 13.01
N GLU A 178 -9.39 27.53 12.23
CA GLU A 178 -10.76 27.09 12.56
C GLU A 178 -10.78 25.90 13.53
N TRP A 179 -9.82 24.98 13.36
CA TRP A 179 -9.52 23.90 14.31
C TRP A 179 -8.01 23.74 14.52
N GLY A 180 -7.60 22.83 15.40
CA GLY A 180 -6.24 22.77 15.97
C GLY A 180 -5.43 21.54 15.60
N GLY A 181 -5.67 20.94 14.44
CA GLY A 181 -4.80 19.91 13.86
C GLY A 181 -4.82 18.53 14.55
N LEU A 182 -3.92 17.67 14.06
CA LEU A 182 -3.66 16.32 14.57
C LEU A 182 -2.37 16.29 15.37
N ILE A 183 -2.41 15.70 16.56
CA ILE A 183 -1.24 15.54 17.43
C ILE A 183 -1.03 14.05 17.73
N VAL A 184 0.13 13.51 17.33
CA VAL A 184 0.53 12.13 17.64
C VAL A 184 1.74 12.17 18.57
N SER A 185 1.73 11.37 19.65
CA SER A 185 2.76 11.40 20.69
C SER A 185 3.27 10.01 21.04
N GLY A 186 4.54 9.73 20.75
CA GLY A 186 5.18 8.43 20.95
C GLY A 186 6.11 8.36 22.16
N PHE A 187 6.76 7.20 22.31
CA PHE A 187 7.83 6.93 23.27
C PHE A 187 9.24 7.11 22.67
N GLY A 188 9.36 7.58 21.42
CA GLY A 188 10.61 7.74 20.69
C GLY A 188 11.61 8.75 21.28
N PRO A 189 12.82 8.85 20.69
CA PRO A 189 13.95 9.64 21.19
C PRO A 189 13.65 11.13 21.35
N HIS A 190 14.40 11.80 22.23
CA HIS A 190 14.28 13.24 22.47
C HIS A 190 15.54 13.77 23.17
N ASN A 191 16.03 14.95 22.81
CA ASN A 191 17.37 15.40 23.24
C ASN A 191 17.45 15.80 24.73
N THR A 192 16.32 16.17 25.35
CA THR A 192 16.25 16.50 26.78
C THR A 192 16.07 15.29 27.72
N CYS A 193 15.93 14.06 27.20
CA CYS A 193 15.79 12.86 28.03
C CYS A 193 17.14 12.28 28.47
N ASP A 194 17.45 12.30 29.76
CA ASP A 194 18.66 11.69 30.36
C ASP A 194 18.39 10.52 31.35
N ASP A 195 17.11 10.20 31.61
CA ASP A 195 16.63 9.13 32.51
C ASP A 195 15.80 8.06 31.75
N GLU A 196 15.76 6.82 32.27
CA GLU A 196 15.01 5.67 31.69
C GLU A 196 13.47 5.88 31.62
N ILE A 197 12.91 6.87 32.31
CA ILE A 197 11.49 7.24 32.24
C ILE A 197 11.40 8.75 32.10
N CYS A 198 11.14 9.22 30.88
CA CYS A 198 11.15 10.63 30.52
C CYS A 198 9.73 11.21 30.42
N ASN A 199 9.61 12.49 30.73
CA ASN A 199 8.31 13.18 30.85
C ASN A 199 8.46 14.67 30.52
N ILE A 200 8.49 14.98 29.22
CA ILE A 200 8.58 16.32 28.63
C ILE A 200 7.17 16.91 28.51
N THR A 201 7.03 18.24 28.53
CA THR A 201 5.75 18.89 28.25
C THR A 201 5.66 19.15 26.77
N ALA A 202 4.60 18.65 26.10
CA ALA A 202 4.37 18.93 24.69
C ALA A 202 3.84 20.36 24.48
N GLU A 203 4.20 20.95 23.35
CA GLU A 203 3.56 22.12 22.77
C GLU A 203 2.09 21.81 22.38
N GLY A 204 1.38 22.76 21.77
CA GLY A 204 -0.04 22.58 21.39
C GLY A 204 -0.98 22.28 22.57
N GLY A 205 -0.50 22.45 23.81
CA GLY A 205 -1.15 22.03 25.06
C GLY A 205 -1.44 20.53 25.19
N ALA A 206 -0.74 19.66 24.46
CA ALA A 206 -1.02 18.22 24.41
C ALA A 206 -0.65 17.44 25.70
N GLY A 207 -0.02 18.07 26.69
CA GLY A 207 0.26 17.44 27.99
C GLY A 207 1.68 16.92 28.08
N ILE A 208 1.88 15.62 28.35
CA ILE A 208 3.20 15.04 28.64
C ILE A 208 3.55 13.91 27.67
N PHE A 209 4.73 14.00 27.03
CA PHE A 209 5.30 12.96 26.16
C PHE A 209 6.71 12.51 26.61
N GLY A 210 7.39 11.68 25.81
CA GLY A 210 8.76 11.24 26.02
C GLY A 210 8.94 9.75 26.34
N GLN A 211 10.20 9.33 26.37
CA GLN A 211 10.68 7.93 26.42
C GLN A 211 10.30 7.12 27.66
N VAL A 212 10.30 5.79 27.49
CA VAL A 212 10.25 4.79 28.57
C VAL A 212 11.41 3.78 28.45
N SER A 213 11.54 2.90 29.44
CA SER A 213 12.70 2.03 29.61
C SER A 213 12.75 0.89 28.59
N GLY A 214 13.45 1.07 27.48
CA GLY A 214 13.61 0.07 26.43
C GLY A 214 14.54 0.51 25.30
N SER A 215 14.43 -0.16 24.15
CA SER A 215 14.57 0.53 22.87
C SER A 215 13.22 1.22 22.61
N THR A 216 13.27 2.44 22.11
CA THR A 216 12.09 3.20 21.64
C THR A 216 12.27 3.96 20.32
N PRO A 217 13.45 3.99 19.63
CA PRO A 217 13.46 4.39 18.22
C PRO A 217 12.45 3.63 17.37
N ASP A 218 12.27 2.34 17.66
CA ASP A 218 11.35 1.36 17.10
C ASP A 218 9.91 1.46 17.66
N ASP A 219 9.57 2.55 18.35
CA ASP A 219 8.20 2.84 18.81
C ASP A 219 7.23 3.04 17.65
N ASN A 220 5.99 2.58 17.83
CA ASN A 220 4.94 2.60 16.82
C ASN A 220 3.68 3.27 17.41
N SER A 221 3.18 4.31 16.75
CA SER A 221 1.93 5.03 17.07
C SER A 221 0.83 4.82 16.02
N GLY A 222 1.01 3.84 15.13
CA GLY A 222 0.09 3.44 14.07
C GLY A 222 0.53 3.83 12.64
N MET A 223 -0.45 4.07 11.78
CA MET A 223 -0.29 4.37 10.36
C MET A 223 -1.17 5.55 9.93
N LEU A 224 -0.58 6.49 9.19
CA LEU A 224 -1.28 7.51 8.41
C LEU A 224 -1.00 7.26 6.92
N LYS A 225 -2.00 6.80 6.17
CA LYS A 225 -1.89 6.53 4.73
C LYS A 225 -3.06 7.11 3.93
N TYR A 226 -2.76 7.85 2.87
CA TYR A 226 -3.74 8.63 2.09
C TYR A 226 -4.60 9.53 2.98
N VAL A 227 -3.93 10.45 3.67
CA VAL A 227 -4.52 11.34 4.68
C VAL A 227 -4.35 12.79 4.23
N VAL A 228 -5.44 13.56 4.31
CA VAL A 228 -5.44 15.02 4.13
C VAL A 228 -5.74 15.69 5.47
N ILE A 229 -4.97 16.72 5.82
CA ILE A 229 -5.20 17.58 6.98
C ILE A 229 -5.29 19.02 6.49
N ALA A 230 -6.45 19.65 6.57
CA ALA A 230 -6.70 21.01 6.10
C ALA A 230 -7.07 21.97 7.25
N GLU A 231 -6.90 23.29 7.06
CA GLU A 231 -7.61 24.34 7.85
C GLU A 231 -7.27 24.42 9.36
N GLY A 232 -6.14 23.84 9.77
CA GLY A 232 -5.67 23.87 11.16
C GLY A 232 -5.07 25.23 11.58
N GLY A 233 -4.28 25.26 12.67
CA GLY A 233 -3.68 26.50 13.17
C GLY A 233 -4.47 27.26 14.24
N TYR A 234 -5.26 26.60 15.10
CA TYR A 234 -6.04 27.32 16.12
C TYR A 234 -5.15 28.06 17.14
N LEU A 235 -5.20 29.40 17.10
CA LEU A 235 -4.50 30.34 17.99
C LEU A 235 -4.54 29.95 19.49
N ILE A 236 -3.39 29.60 20.07
CA ILE A 236 -3.21 29.27 21.50
C ILE A 236 -3.35 30.52 22.36
N ASN A 237 -2.69 31.63 21.98
CA ASN A 237 -2.62 32.83 22.82
C ASN A 237 -2.62 34.15 22.04
N ALA A 238 -2.04 35.23 22.59
CA ALA A 238 -2.17 36.59 22.06
C ALA A 238 -0.86 37.21 21.56
N ASP A 239 0.26 36.48 21.67
CA ASP A 239 1.56 36.90 21.15
C ASP A 239 1.82 36.37 19.71
N GLY A 240 1.09 35.31 19.28
CA GLY A 240 1.18 34.69 17.96
C GLY A 240 1.83 33.31 18.04
N ASP A 241 1.19 32.40 18.78
CA ASP A 241 1.52 30.98 18.81
C ASP A 241 0.20 30.22 18.53
N GLU A 242 0.20 29.27 17.59
CA GLU A 242 -0.97 28.61 17.00
C GLU A 242 -0.88 27.07 17.24
N ILE A 243 -1.40 26.19 16.37
CA ILE A 243 -1.17 24.73 16.45
C ILE A 243 -0.99 24.14 15.05
N ASN A 244 0.10 23.42 14.86
CA ASN A 244 0.53 22.80 13.60
C ASN A 244 -0.54 21.86 13.03
N GLY A 245 -0.52 21.66 11.71
CA GLY A 245 -1.42 20.71 11.05
C GLY A 245 -1.19 19.28 11.54
N LEU A 246 0.08 18.88 11.62
CA LEU A 246 0.52 17.64 12.27
C LEU A 246 1.70 17.91 13.22
N SER A 247 1.49 17.69 14.53
CA SER A 247 2.57 17.70 15.53
C SER A 247 2.99 16.27 15.89
N LEU A 248 4.27 15.93 15.71
CA LEU A 248 4.85 14.61 15.95
C LEU A 248 5.75 14.63 17.19
N ASN A 249 5.16 14.38 18.36
CA ASN A 249 5.84 14.44 19.66
C ASN A 249 6.61 13.14 19.96
N GLY A 250 7.89 13.07 19.61
CA GLY A 250 8.75 11.92 19.92
C GLY A 250 8.24 10.61 19.32
N VAL A 251 7.85 10.62 18.05
CA VAL A 251 7.29 9.44 17.36
C VAL A 251 8.43 8.57 16.79
N GLY A 252 8.35 7.25 16.95
CA GLY A 252 9.36 6.29 16.48
C GLY A 252 9.16 5.82 15.02
N ASN A 253 10.18 5.18 14.45
CA ASN A 253 10.17 4.64 13.08
C ASN A 253 9.49 3.27 12.94
N GLY A 254 8.84 2.76 13.98
CA GLY A 254 7.78 1.76 13.80
C GLY A 254 6.51 2.37 13.21
N THR A 255 6.29 3.68 13.40
CA THR A 255 5.11 4.39 12.89
C THR A 255 5.26 4.67 11.39
N GLU A 256 4.23 4.37 10.59
CA GLU A 256 4.24 4.58 9.15
C GLU A 256 3.46 5.84 8.74
N ILE A 257 4.10 6.71 7.94
CA ILE A 257 3.46 7.88 7.32
C ILE A 257 3.74 7.83 5.81
N GLU A 258 2.68 7.68 5.01
CA GLU A 258 2.76 7.60 3.54
C GLU A 258 1.61 8.40 2.91
N TYR A 259 1.83 9.16 1.83
CA TYR A 259 0.74 9.88 1.14
C TYR A 259 -0.06 10.78 2.10
N LEU A 260 0.66 11.71 2.73
CA LEU A 260 0.12 12.69 3.67
C LEU A 260 0.11 14.08 3.02
N GLN A 261 -1.03 14.76 3.06
CA GLN A 261 -1.13 16.19 2.76
C GLN A 261 -1.41 17.00 4.02
N VAL A 262 -0.72 18.15 4.15
CA VAL A 262 -1.19 19.27 4.98
C VAL A 262 -1.50 20.49 4.09
N HIS A 263 -2.66 21.12 4.33
CA HIS A 263 -3.20 22.22 3.52
C HIS A 263 -3.68 23.42 4.34
N ASP A 264 -3.30 24.62 3.90
CA ASP A 264 -3.69 25.94 4.47
C ASP A 264 -3.71 26.00 6.00
N ASN A 265 -2.70 25.40 6.64
CA ASN A 265 -2.52 25.50 8.09
C ASN A 265 -2.05 26.91 8.47
N ALA A 266 -2.59 27.47 9.56
CA ALA A 266 -2.25 28.82 9.99
C ALA A 266 -0.86 28.92 10.63
N ASP A 267 -0.48 27.84 11.30
CA ASP A 267 0.84 27.58 11.87
C ASP A 267 1.62 26.64 10.91
N ASP A 268 2.63 25.97 11.43
CA ASP A 268 3.38 24.93 10.73
C ASP A 268 2.54 23.83 10.05
N GLY A 269 3.00 23.38 8.89
CA GLY A 269 2.44 22.21 8.21
C GLY A 269 2.66 20.93 9.02
N ILE A 270 3.92 20.56 9.22
CA ILE A 270 4.33 19.40 10.02
C ILE A 270 5.52 19.82 10.90
N GLU A 271 5.47 19.53 12.21
CA GLU A 271 6.62 19.72 13.11
C GLU A 271 7.00 18.42 13.84
N PHE A 272 8.30 18.15 13.92
CA PHE A 272 8.86 16.98 14.59
C PHE A 272 9.57 17.38 15.89
N TYR A 273 8.96 17.11 17.05
CA TYR A 273 9.58 17.32 18.37
C TYR A 273 10.38 16.08 18.78
N GLY A 274 11.64 16.01 18.35
CA GLY A 274 12.45 14.81 18.47
C GLY A 274 11.90 13.65 17.64
N GLY A 275 12.09 12.43 18.15
CA GLY A 275 11.69 11.19 17.47
C GLY A 275 12.61 10.79 16.32
N ASN A 276 12.17 9.79 15.58
CA ASN A 276 12.84 9.28 14.39
C ASN A 276 11.85 8.67 13.37
N VAL A 277 10.55 8.94 13.51
CA VAL A 277 9.52 8.58 12.52
C VAL A 277 9.93 8.98 11.10
N ASN A 278 9.63 8.09 10.16
CA ASN A 278 9.94 8.28 8.74
C ASN A 278 8.65 8.61 7.97
N ALA A 279 8.76 9.36 6.87
CA ALA A 279 7.63 9.66 6.01
C ALA A 279 7.98 9.64 4.52
N LYS A 280 7.06 9.11 3.71
CA LYS A 280 7.13 9.09 2.24
C LYS A 280 5.94 9.79 1.61
N HIS A 281 6.13 10.38 0.43
CA HIS A 281 5.05 10.99 -0.36
C HIS A 281 4.28 12.07 0.43
N VAL A 282 5.02 13.07 0.91
CA VAL A 282 4.49 14.16 1.75
C VAL A 282 4.24 15.40 0.91
N VAL A 283 3.07 16.02 1.07
CA VAL A 283 2.66 17.25 0.41
C VAL A 283 2.34 18.31 1.45
N VAL A 284 3.06 19.43 1.46
CA VAL A 284 2.68 20.61 2.27
C VAL A 284 2.38 21.78 1.34
N THR A 285 1.20 22.35 1.52
CA THR A 285 0.61 23.33 0.60
C THR A 285 -0.07 24.45 1.37
N GLY A 286 0.28 25.70 1.10
CA GLY A 286 -0.42 26.86 1.68
C GLY A 286 -0.22 27.10 3.18
N ALA A 287 0.65 26.35 3.87
CA ALA A 287 1.06 26.64 5.25
C ALA A 287 1.52 28.11 5.39
N ARG A 288 1.21 28.73 6.53
CA ARG A 288 1.34 30.18 6.72
C ARG A 288 2.50 30.62 7.62
N ASP A 289 3.02 29.75 8.48
CA ASP A 289 4.45 29.83 8.87
C ASP A 289 5.26 28.71 8.19
N ASP A 290 5.94 27.80 8.89
CA ASP A 290 6.84 26.86 8.25
C ASP A 290 6.11 25.68 7.58
N SER A 291 6.60 25.22 6.44
CA SER A 291 5.99 24.05 5.80
C SER A 291 6.38 22.75 6.52
N ILE A 292 7.63 22.65 6.95
CA ILE A 292 8.16 21.57 7.78
C ILE A 292 9.21 22.18 8.72
N ASP A 293 9.03 22.14 10.05
CA ASP A 293 10.12 22.36 11.02
C ASP A 293 10.46 21.05 11.74
N TRP A 294 11.66 20.98 12.32
CA TRP A 294 12.04 19.93 13.26
C TRP A 294 12.95 20.44 14.36
N ASP A 295 12.73 19.89 15.55
CA ASP A 295 13.44 20.28 16.74
C ASP A 295 13.74 19.09 17.68
N GLU A 296 14.31 19.40 18.83
CA GLU A 296 14.52 18.57 20.01
C GLU A 296 15.17 17.19 19.74
N GLY A 297 15.94 17.09 18.65
CA GLY A 297 16.80 15.95 18.33
C GLY A 297 16.25 14.98 17.27
N TYR A 298 15.35 15.40 16.38
CA TYR A 298 14.77 14.53 15.33
C TYR A 298 15.84 13.87 14.41
N GLN A 299 15.69 12.57 14.14
CA GLN A 299 16.65 11.75 13.35
C GLN A 299 16.03 11.02 12.14
N GLY A 300 14.77 11.28 11.77
CA GLY A 300 14.06 10.43 10.81
C GLY A 300 14.49 10.59 9.34
N ASN A 301 13.73 9.92 8.47
CA ASN A 301 13.93 9.89 7.03
C ASN A 301 12.67 10.37 6.28
N LEU A 302 12.83 11.41 5.46
CA LEU A 302 11.75 11.99 4.65
C LEU A 302 12.07 11.79 3.16
N GLN A 303 11.14 11.27 2.35
CA GLN A 303 11.35 11.08 0.90
C GLN A 303 10.11 11.40 0.04
N TYR A 304 10.32 11.97 -1.15
CA TYR A 304 9.25 12.46 -2.05
C TYR A 304 8.40 13.54 -1.38
N VAL A 305 9.01 14.70 -1.16
CA VAL A 305 8.40 15.82 -0.43
C VAL A 305 8.11 16.99 -1.38
N VAL A 306 6.83 17.34 -1.56
CA VAL A 306 6.41 18.53 -2.31
C VAL A 306 6.03 19.63 -1.33
N VAL A 307 6.74 20.75 -1.39
CA VAL A 307 6.41 21.97 -0.62
C VAL A 307 6.02 23.08 -1.57
N LYS A 308 4.85 23.69 -1.35
CA LYS A 308 4.38 24.88 -2.07
C LYS A 308 3.76 25.87 -1.09
N GLN A 309 4.53 26.89 -0.73
CA GLN A 309 4.18 27.83 0.33
C GLN A 309 3.05 28.80 -0.06
N SER A 310 2.43 29.44 0.94
CA SER A 310 1.42 30.47 0.74
C SER A 310 2.02 31.82 0.32
N ALA A 311 1.33 32.54 -0.57
CA ALA A 311 1.62 33.96 -0.83
C ALA A 311 1.14 34.90 0.30
N GLU A 312 0.42 34.37 1.30
CA GLU A 312 -0.03 35.08 2.51
C GLU A 312 0.77 34.71 3.78
N GLY A 313 1.72 33.77 3.68
CA GLY A 313 2.52 33.29 4.82
C GLY A 313 3.85 34.03 5.04
N SER A 314 4.45 33.85 6.21
CA SER A 314 5.75 34.40 6.62
C SER A 314 6.90 33.40 6.63
N GLY A 315 6.67 32.14 7.01
CA GLY A 315 7.71 31.13 7.28
C GLY A 315 8.45 30.58 6.06
N GLU A 316 9.35 29.63 6.30
CA GLU A 316 10.18 28.95 5.32
C GLU A 316 9.53 27.65 4.77
N ALA A 317 10.09 27.12 3.68
CA ALA A 317 9.73 25.81 3.17
C ALA A 317 10.28 24.67 4.05
N PHE A 318 11.35 24.97 4.79
CA PHE A 318 11.85 24.19 5.91
C PHE A 318 12.48 25.14 6.92
N GLU A 319 12.07 25.05 8.18
CA GLU A 319 12.88 25.49 9.33
C GLU A 319 13.57 24.24 9.95
N MET A 320 14.62 24.47 10.73
CA MET A 320 15.54 23.44 11.22
C MET A 320 16.19 23.90 12.52
N ASP A 321 15.78 23.33 13.66
CA ASP A 321 16.26 23.70 15.00
C ASP A 321 16.86 22.56 15.84
N THR A 322 17.48 22.93 16.96
CA THR A 322 17.87 22.03 18.07
C THR A 322 17.88 22.86 19.37
N GLN A 323 16.68 23.20 19.86
CA GLN A 323 16.42 23.65 21.21
C GLN A 323 16.59 22.47 22.20
N GLY A 324 16.09 22.64 23.42
CA GLY A 324 16.22 21.62 24.47
C GLY A 324 17.66 21.49 24.97
N ALA A 325 18.42 20.58 24.35
CA ALA A 325 19.82 20.31 24.66
C ALA A 325 20.70 20.16 23.39
N ASP A 326 21.95 20.63 23.45
CA ASP A 326 22.96 20.60 22.36
C ASP A 326 23.31 19.19 21.77
N SER A 327 22.65 18.10 22.20
CA SER A 327 22.91 16.73 21.75
C SER A 327 21.83 15.76 22.26
N PRO A 328 21.32 14.81 21.43
CA PRO A 328 21.47 14.75 19.98
C PRO A 328 21.00 16.01 19.25
N LEU A 329 21.68 16.35 18.15
CA LEU A 329 21.25 17.38 17.21
C LEU A 329 20.08 16.86 16.39
N SER A 330 19.12 17.70 16.02
CA SER A 330 18.18 17.36 14.96
C SER A 330 18.93 17.37 13.63
N LYS A 331 18.89 16.27 12.86
CA LYS A 331 19.67 16.12 11.62
C LYS A 331 19.13 15.00 10.70
N PRO A 332 17.82 14.97 10.38
CA PRO A 332 17.22 13.94 9.55
C PRO A 332 17.86 13.84 8.16
N THR A 333 17.60 12.72 7.49
CA THR A 333 17.88 12.57 6.05
C THR A 333 16.63 12.89 5.26
N VAL A 334 16.73 13.85 4.34
CA VAL A 334 15.62 14.33 3.50
C VAL A 334 16.01 14.14 2.04
N SER A 335 15.19 13.44 1.27
CA SER A 335 15.49 13.06 -0.12
C SER A 335 14.35 13.38 -1.07
N ASN A 336 14.68 13.64 -2.34
CA ASN A 336 13.70 13.79 -3.42
C ASN A 336 12.64 14.83 -3.07
N VAL A 337 13.05 16.10 -3.08
CA VAL A 337 12.23 17.23 -2.65
C VAL A 337 12.01 18.19 -3.81
N THR A 338 10.78 18.65 -4.01
CA THR A 338 10.49 19.82 -4.87
C THR A 338 9.92 20.93 -4.00
N ILE A 339 10.64 22.05 -3.90
CA ILE A 339 10.21 23.26 -3.20
C ILE A 339 9.82 24.34 -4.22
N ILE A 340 8.61 24.86 -4.07
CA ILE A 340 8.07 26.05 -4.75
C ILE A 340 7.89 27.14 -3.68
N ALA A 341 8.92 27.97 -3.52
CA ALA A 341 8.97 28.96 -2.44
C ALA A 341 8.07 30.17 -2.70
N ASN A 342 7.38 30.63 -1.66
CA ASN A 342 6.48 31.78 -1.71
C ASN A 342 6.34 32.38 -0.30
N LYS A 343 6.21 33.70 -0.20
CA LYS A 343 6.08 34.46 1.06
C LYS A 343 5.32 35.76 0.78
N GLN A 344 4.71 36.35 1.80
CA GLN A 344 4.14 37.70 1.74
C GLN A 344 5.18 38.78 1.38
N ALA A 345 4.73 39.94 0.89
CA ALA A 345 5.63 41.03 0.46
C ALA A 345 6.40 41.70 1.62
N ASP A 346 7.64 42.11 1.33
CA ASP A 346 8.59 42.76 2.26
C ASP A 346 9.11 41.84 3.40
N ASP A 347 8.98 40.51 3.26
CA ASP A 347 9.46 39.49 4.21
C ASP A 347 10.90 38.99 3.92
N ASP A 348 11.42 38.08 4.75
CA ASP A 348 12.81 37.60 4.70
C ASP A 348 13.13 36.77 3.43
N ALA A 349 14.30 36.99 2.83
CA ALA A 349 14.56 36.74 1.40
C ALA A 349 15.15 35.34 1.05
N PHE A 350 14.82 34.30 1.81
CA PHE A 350 15.35 32.94 1.64
C PHE A 350 14.27 31.86 1.81
N ILE A 351 14.58 30.66 1.32
CA ILE A 351 13.61 29.55 1.19
C ILE A 351 13.62 28.63 2.42
N MET A 352 14.78 28.45 3.06
CA MET A 352 14.99 27.49 4.16
C MET A 352 15.87 28.09 5.26
N GLN A 353 15.68 27.69 6.52
CA GLN A 353 16.46 28.20 7.66
C GLN A 353 17.00 27.11 8.59
N PHE A 354 18.31 27.03 8.70
CA PHE A 354 19.01 26.28 9.76
C PHE A 354 19.45 27.26 10.86
N LYS A 355 18.99 27.02 12.08
CA LYS A 355 19.42 27.75 13.29
C LYS A 355 19.63 26.76 14.45
N LYS A 356 19.94 27.28 15.65
CA LYS A 356 20.27 26.57 16.92
C LYS A 356 21.05 25.23 16.83
N LEU A 357 22.15 25.14 16.10
CA LEU A 357 22.96 23.91 15.96
C LEU A 357 22.29 22.76 15.18
N SER A 358 21.15 22.98 14.51
CA SER A 358 20.53 21.96 13.67
C SER A 358 21.40 21.51 12.51
N GLY A 359 21.15 20.30 12.02
CA GLY A 359 21.81 19.68 10.87
C GLY A 359 20.80 19.24 9.81
N GLY A 360 21.21 18.30 8.96
CA GLY A 360 20.35 17.71 7.94
C GLY A 360 21.15 17.18 6.75
N PHE A 361 20.73 16.03 6.22
CA PHE A 361 21.31 15.43 5.02
C PHE A 361 20.29 15.55 3.91
N PHE A 362 20.45 16.56 3.05
CA PHE A 362 19.54 16.83 1.94
C PHE A 362 20.05 16.24 0.64
N HIS A 363 19.19 15.46 -0.01
CA HIS A 363 19.49 14.69 -1.22
C HIS A 363 18.44 14.94 -2.31
N ASN A 364 18.86 14.98 -3.57
CA ASN A 364 17.94 15.03 -4.72
C ASN A 364 16.92 16.19 -4.62
N VAL A 365 17.36 17.40 -4.28
CA VAL A 365 16.50 18.57 -4.02
C VAL A 365 16.39 19.51 -5.22
N VAL A 366 15.18 19.94 -5.55
CA VAL A 366 14.89 21.07 -6.43
C VAL A 366 14.35 22.21 -5.58
N ALA A 367 15.02 23.36 -5.57
CA ALA A 367 14.54 24.56 -4.89
C ALA A 367 14.38 25.71 -5.90
N THR A 368 13.13 26.11 -6.15
CA THR A 368 12.74 27.22 -7.02
C THR A 368 11.72 28.14 -6.32
N VAL A 369 11.34 29.23 -6.98
CA VAL A 369 10.47 30.29 -6.43
C VAL A 369 9.23 30.43 -7.30
N ASP A 370 8.06 30.64 -6.68
CA ASP A 370 6.82 30.89 -7.42
C ASP A 370 6.96 32.14 -8.31
N ALA A 371 6.55 32.03 -9.58
CA ALA A 371 6.72 33.07 -10.58
C ALA A 371 5.86 34.33 -10.32
N ASP A 372 4.77 34.20 -9.57
CA ASP A 372 3.89 35.28 -9.14
C ASP A 372 4.08 35.65 -7.64
N SER A 373 5.10 35.10 -6.96
CA SER A 373 5.45 35.42 -5.56
C SER A 373 5.55 36.94 -5.32
N PRO A 374 4.88 37.49 -4.28
CA PRO A 374 4.95 38.90 -3.97
C PRO A 374 6.22 39.29 -3.18
N ASN A 375 6.95 38.33 -2.58
CA ASN A 375 8.26 38.57 -1.99
C ASN A 375 9.43 38.40 -2.98
N ALA A 376 10.59 38.97 -2.63
CA ALA A 376 11.84 38.79 -3.36
C ALA A 376 12.80 37.83 -2.64
N PHE A 377 13.25 36.79 -3.33
CA PHE A 377 14.21 35.80 -2.82
C PHE A 377 15.59 35.98 -3.49
N ASP A 378 16.67 35.73 -2.76
CA ASP A 378 18.03 35.66 -3.32
C ASP A 378 18.89 34.49 -2.81
N THR A 379 18.38 33.67 -1.90
CA THR A 379 19.13 32.66 -1.15
C THR A 379 18.29 31.38 -0.96
N CYS A 380 18.84 30.18 -1.17
CA CYS A 380 18.14 28.95 -0.81
C CYS A 380 18.12 28.76 0.72
N ALA A 381 19.29 28.56 1.35
CA ALA A 381 19.39 28.23 2.77
C ALA A 381 20.08 29.32 3.61
N ARG A 382 19.36 29.89 4.60
CA ARG A 382 19.94 30.66 5.71
C ARG A 382 20.50 29.71 6.74
N ILE A 383 21.82 29.58 6.81
CA ILE A 383 22.52 28.80 7.86
C ILE A 383 23.11 29.76 8.88
N THR A 384 22.66 29.65 10.14
CA THR A 384 23.02 30.55 11.26
C THR A 384 22.97 29.80 12.61
N GLY A 385 22.97 30.53 13.73
CA GLY A 385 22.57 29.98 15.04
C GLY A 385 23.55 29.02 15.71
N GLY A 386 24.71 28.76 15.10
CA GLY A 386 25.67 27.73 15.49
C GLY A 386 25.74 26.59 14.47
N SER A 387 24.72 26.42 13.61
CA SER A 387 24.62 25.39 12.58
C SER A 387 25.69 25.54 11.49
N GLU A 388 26.33 26.72 11.39
CA GLU A 388 27.53 26.94 10.58
C GLU A 388 28.69 26.00 10.96
N ALA A 389 28.68 25.43 12.17
CA ALA A 389 29.68 24.46 12.64
C ALA A 389 29.48 23.03 12.13
N ASN A 390 28.27 22.70 11.65
CA ASN A 390 27.89 21.35 11.21
C ASN A 390 28.19 21.08 9.72
N VAL A 391 28.49 22.13 8.96
CA VAL A 391 28.70 22.10 7.50
C VAL A 391 29.83 21.13 7.16
N GLY A 392 29.48 20.03 6.48
CA GLY A 392 30.42 18.98 6.09
C GLY A 392 30.70 17.92 7.15
N THR A 393 29.97 17.92 8.27
CA THR A 393 29.86 16.77 9.19
C THR A 393 28.42 16.28 9.29
N SER A 394 27.54 17.13 9.79
CA SER A 394 26.14 16.81 10.13
C SER A 394 25.14 17.67 9.35
N LEU A 395 25.63 18.48 8.40
CA LEU A 395 24.87 19.29 7.47
C LEU A 395 25.49 19.17 6.06
N VAL A 396 24.75 18.60 5.11
CA VAL A 396 25.20 18.20 3.76
C VAL A 396 24.08 18.43 2.74
N PHE A 397 24.42 19.00 1.59
CA PHE A 397 23.55 19.12 0.41
C PHE A 397 24.14 18.32 -0.76
N ASN A 398 23.41 17.34 -1.29
CA ASN A 398 23.88 16.47 -2.37
C ASN A 398 22.82 16.37 -3.49
N ASN A 399 23.25 16.42 -4.75
CA ASN A 399 22.37 16.42 -5.94
C ASN A 399 21.27 17.50 -5.84
N TRP A 400 21.59 18.76 -6.15
CA TRP A 400 20.71 19.91 -5.90
C TRP A 400 20.53 20.78 -7.15
N ILE A 401 19.30 21.11 -7.52
CA ILE A 401 18.96 22.13 -8.53
C ILE A 401 18.67 23.46 -7.82
N GLN A 402 19.56 24.43 -8.06
CA GLN A 402 19.57 25.72 -7.37
C GLN A 402 18.97 26.81 -8.28
N ASP A 403 17.77 27.28 -7.94
CA ASP A 403 16.98 28.24 -8.74
C ASP A 403 16.27 29.29 -7.84
N CYS A 404 16.97 29.74 -6.80
CA CYS A 404 16.40 30.38 -5.61
C CYS A 404 16.27 31.91 -5.72
N ALA A 405 15.79 32.41 -6.87
CA ALA A 405 15.47 33.83 -7.09
C ALA A 405 14.35 34.01 -8.13
N ASN A 406 13.50 35.03 -7.99
CA ASN A 406 12.27 35.19 -8.77
C ASN A 406 12.46 35.47 -10.28
N ALA A 407 13.68 35.69 -10.76
CA ALA A 407 13.95 36.09 -12.15
C ALA A 407 14.39 34.85 -12.96
N PRO A 408 13.64 34.40 -13.98
CA PRO A 408 13.97 33.17 -14.70
C PRO A 408 15.40 33.15 -15.26
N GLY A 409 16.24 32.26 -14.71
CA GLY A 409 17.66 32.17 -15.04
C GLY A 409 18.60 33.02 -14.17
N ASP A 410 18.13 33.59 -13.07
CA ASP A 410 18.92 34.02 -11.91
C ASP A 410 18.73 32.98 -10.78
N GLN A 411 19.82 32.44 -10.22
CA GLN A 411 19.76 31.28 -9.33
C GLN A 411 19.86 31.63 -7.83
N GLY A 412 20.06 32.90 -7.51
CA GLY A 412 20.41 33.33 -6.15
C GLY A 412 21.75 32.73 -5.67
N VAL A 413 21.88 32.50 -4.36
CA VAL A 413 22.98 31.76 -3.73
C VAL A 413 22.48 30.53 -3.00
N LEU A 414 23.25 29.43 -3.03
CA LEU A 414 22.89 28.19 -2.34
C LEU A 414 22.73 28.38 -0.82
N ALA A 415 23.64 29.10 -0.18
CA ALA A 415 23.60 29.33 1.25
C ALA A 415 24.31 30.63 1.68
N THR A 416 24.01 31.09 2.90
CA THR A 416 24.68 32.22 3.58
C THR A 416 26.14 31.95 3.96
N VAL A 417 26.61 30.70 3.87
CA VAL A 417 27.94 30.22 4.31
C VAL A 417 28.66 29.42 3.22
N ASP A 418 29.97 29.19 3.40
CA ASP A 418 30.78 28.40 2.48
C ASP A 418 30.54 26.89 2.68
N MET A 419 29.72 26.30 1.80
CA MET A 419 29.41 24.86 1.79
C MET A 419 30.55 23.99 1.18
N GLY A 420 31.79 24.48 1.17
CA GLY A 420 32.94 23.82 0.54
C GLY A 420 33.27 22.43 1.09
N GLY A 421 32.79 21.38 0.40
CA GLY A 421 32.90 19.97 0.80
C GLY A 421 31.63 19.38 1.43
N ALA A 422 30.62 20.22 1.69
CA ALA A 422 29.28 19.84 2.12
C ALA A 422 28.25 19.92 0.98
N ALA A 423 28.49 20.79 -0.02
CA ALA A 423 27.74 20.86 -1.26
C ALA A 423 28.35 19.93 -2.32
N LEU A 424 27.65 18.86 -2.66
CA LEU A 424 27.97 17.88 -3.69
C LEU A 424 26.96 17.99 -4.85
N ASN A 425 27.44 17.87 -6.08
CA ASN A 425 26.61 17.81 -7.31
C ASN A 425 25.55 18.93 -7.44
N VAL A 426 25.80 20.11 -6.87
CA VAL A 426 24.90 21.26 -6.98
C VAL A 426 25.00 21.89 -8.36
N THR A 427 23.87 22.01 -9.05
CA THR A 427 23.73 22.64 -10.36
C THR A 427 22.85 23.87 -10.28
N ALA A 428 23.46 25.04 -10.46
CA ALA A 428 22.76 26.30 -10.66
C ALA A 428 22.15 26.33 -12.07
N THR A 429 20.85 26.09 -12.18
CA THR A 429 20.07 26.07 -13.42
C THR A 429 18.61 26.41 -13.13
N PHE A 430 17.89 26.92 -14.12
CA PHE A 430 16.43 27.06 -14.03
C PHE A 430 15.79 25.68 -13.85
N ALA A 431 14.90 25.55 -12.86
CA ALA A 431 14.29 24.27 -12.48
C ALA A 431 13.30 23.75 -13.52
N ASN A 432 12.62 24.65 -14.24
CA ASN A 432 11.70 24.36 -15.34
C ASN A 432 10.70 23.24 -14.99
N LEU A 433 9.94 23.41 -13.90
CA LEU A 433 8.95 22.44 -13.45
C LEU A 433 7.85 22.23 -14.51
N ASN A 434 7.40 20.99 -14.68
CA ASN A 434 6.19 20.66 -15.43
C ASN A 434 4.93 20.75 -14.53
N SER A 435 3.76 20.42 -15.10
CA SER A 435 2.47 20.36 -14.39
C SER A 435 2.39 19.30 -13.28
N LEU A 436 3.33 18.35 -13.25
CA LEU A 436 3.46 17.30 -12.22
C LEU A 436 4.39 17.72 -11.07
N ALA A 437 4.96 18.93 -11.10
CA ALA A 437 6.05 19.41 -10.23
C ALA A 437 7.38 18.63 -10.38
N ALA A 438 7.59 17.93 -11.49
CA ALA A 438 8.87 17.32 -11.86
C ALA A 438 9.78 18.34 -12.57
N SER A 439 11.09 18.33 -12.28
CA SER A 439 12.06 19.22 -12.92
C SER A 439 12.48 18.69 -14.30
N THR A 440 12.19 19.44 -15.36
CA THR A 440 12.54 19.03 -16.74
C THR A 440 13.91 19.52 -17.20
N ALA A 441 14.76 19.97 -16.28
CA ALA A 441 16.14 20.36 -16.59
C ALA A 441 17.03 19.12 -16.81
N ASP A 442 17.97 19.17 -17.77
CA ASP A 442 18.93 18.07 -18.04
C ASP A 442 19.66 17.55 -16.78
N ALA A 443 19.85 18.42 -15.78
CA ALA A 443 20.52 18.09 -14.52
C ALA A 443 19.65 17.30 -13.53
N ALA A 444 18.35 17.20 -13.76
CA ALA A 444 17.42 16.46 -12.89
C ALA A 444 17.53 14.94 -13.08
N LYS A 445 18.16 14.48 -14.17
CA LYS A 445 18.43 13.06 -14.42
C LYS A 445 19.88 12.74 -14.06
N LEU A 446 20.06 11.81 -13.13
CA LEU A 446 21.36 11.25 -12.77
C LEU A 446 21.72 10.14 -13.78
N SER A 447 22.90 9.53 -13.62
CA SER A 447 23.35 8.43 -14.50
C SER A 447 23.31 7.06 -13.83
N GLU A 448 23.15 7.04 -12.51
CA GLU A 448 23.14 5.88 -11.62
C GLU A 448 22.27 6.27 -10.41
N ALA A 449 21.52 5.31 -9.85
CA ALA A 449 20.70 5.54 -8.65
C ALA A 449 21.55 5.79 -7.39
N MET A 450 20.99 6.44 -6.38
CA MET A 450 21.72 6.71 -5.14
C MET A 450 22.01 5.45 -4.32
N ASP A 451 23.29 5.22 -4.02
CA ASP A 451 23.75 4.19 -3.08
C ASP A 451 23.76 4.76 -1.64
N TRP A 452 22.68 4.48 -0.89
CA TRP A 452 22.53 4.92 0.51
C TRP A 452 23.61 4.34 1.45
N ALA A 453 24.12 3.14 1.17
CA ALA A 453 25.23 2.57 1.94
C ALA A 453 26.53 3.34 1.68
N ALA A 454 26.76 3.83 0.45
CA ALA A 454 27.87 4.71 0.12
C ALA A 454 27.71 6.13 0.70
N ILE A 455 26.48 6.65 0.83
CA ILE A 455 26.20 7.89 1.58
C ILE A 455 26.63 7.73 3.04
N ASN A 456 26.15 6.69 3.73
CA ASN A 456 26.50 6.41 5.13
C ASN A 456 28.00 6.11 5.32
N ALA A 457 28.64 5.47 4.35
CA ALA A 457 30.09 5.26 4.37
C ALA A 457 30.91 6.54 4.12
N SER A 458 30.32 7.56 3.48
CA SER A 458 30.94 8.87 3.22
C SER A 458 30.73 9.87 4.35
N PHE A 459 29.56 9.82 5.00
CA PHE A 459 29.15 10.73 6.07
C PHE A 459 28.77 9.94 7.33
N SER A 460 29.72 9.79 8.25
CA SER A 460 29.55 8.98 9.48
C SER A 460 28.55 9.55 10.51
N GLU A 461 27.96 10.71 10.23
CA GLU A 461 26.90 11.35 11.00
C GLU A 461 25.52 11.20 10.35
N SER A 462 25.45 10.60 9.15
CA SER A 462 24.20 10.34 8.42
C SER A 462 23.29 9.40 9.18
N VAL A 463 21.98 9.61 9.02
CA VAL A 463 20.90 8.80 9.60
C VAL A 463 20.05 8.13 8.52
N ALA A 464 20.52 8.11 7.27
CA ALA A 464 19.82 7.51 6.13
C ALA A 464 19.60 6.01 6.36
N ASP A 465 18.36 5.59 6.57
CA ASP A 465 17.99 4.18 6.58
C ASP A 465 18.06 3.61 5.15
N VAL A 466 18.86 2.55 4.98
CA VAL A 466 19.17 1.95 3.67
C VAL A 466 18.11 0.97 3.18
N ASP A 467 17.24 0.52 4.09
CA ASP A 467 16.15 -0.42 3.81
C ASP A 467 14.80 0.32 3.66
N TYR A 468 14.67 1.52 4.24
CA TYR A 468 13.52 2.43 4.04
C TYR A 468 13.64 3.32 2.79
N LEU A 469 14.80 3.97 2.57
CA LEU A 469 14.94 4.98 1.50
C LEU A 469 15.15 4.35 0.12
N ASP A 470 14.36 4.76 -0.86
CA ASP A 470 14.46 4.24 -2.22
C ASP A 470 15.70 4.78 -2.93
N ALA A 471 16.35 3.92 -3.71
CA ALA A 471 17.47 4.27 -4.57
C ALA A 471 16.97 4.72 -5.96
N VAL A 472 16.74 6.03 -6.13
CA VAL A 472 16.34 6.62 -7.42
C VAL A 472 17.48 7.40 -8.09
N ASP A 473 17.40 7.58 -9.41
CA ASP A 473 18.36 8.27 -10.26
C ASP A 473 17.86 9.64 -10.78
N TYR A 474 17.00 10.33 -10.01
CA TYR A 474 16.54 11.69 -10.33
C TYR A 474 16.53 12.67 -9.15
N ILE A 475 16.51 13.97 -9.47
CA ILE A 475 16.43 15.11 -8.55
C ILE A 475 15.02 15.72 -8.57
N GLY A 476 14.41 15.90 -7.40
CA GLY A 476 13.04 16.36 -7.23
C GLY A 476 12.15 15.31 -6.58
N ALA A 477 10.93 15.71 -6.18
CA ALA A 477 9.94 14.81 -5.57
C ALA A 477 9.17 13.95 -6.58
N VAL A 478 9.24 14.29 -7.88
CA VAL A 478 8.59 13.56 -8.98
C VAL A 478 9.62 13.35 -10.09
N ASP A 479 9.64 12.16 -10.68
CA ASP A 479 10.57 11.78 -11.74
C ASP A 479 10.41 12.70 -12.97
N PRO A 480 11.51 13.25 -13.54
CA PRO A 480 11.48 13.98 -14.80
C PRO A 480 10.92 13.22 -16.02
N ASP A 481 10.82 11.88 -15.97
CA ASP A 481 10.14 11.03 -16.97
C ASP A 481 8.74 10.55 -16.52
N ALA A 482 8.25 10.94 -15.34
CA ALA A 482 6.90 10.58 -14.89
C ALA A 482 5.81 11.08 -15.84
N THR A 483 4.84 10.21 -16.12
CA THR A 483 3.65 10.50 -16.95
C THR A 483 2.44 10.95 -16.13
N MET A 484 2.41 10.58 -14.84
CA MET A 484 1.39 10.92 -13.85
C MET A 484 2.06 11.49 -12.59
N ALA A 485 1.32 12.28 -11.80
CA ALA A 485 1.80 12.77 -10.50
C ALA A 485 1.30 11.88 -9.37
N TRP A 486 2.17 11.39 -8.49
CA TRP A 486 1.78 10.56 -7.34
C TRP A 486 0.92 11.30 -6.31
N TRP A 487 0.85 12.62 -6.39
CA TRP A 487 0.00 13.49 -5.56
C TRP A 487 -1.38 13.78 -6.17
N ASP A 488 -1.65 13.35 -7.42
CA ASP A 488 -2.95 13.58 -8.06
C ASP A 488 -4.04 12.64 -7.52
N GLY A 489 -5.31 12.98 -7.75
CA GLY A 489 -6.48 12.23 -7.28
C GLY A 489 -6.82 12.48 -5.80
N TRP A 490 -5.88 12.24 -4.89
CA TRP A 490 -6.13 12.23 -3.45
C TRP A 490 -5.82 13.55 -2.71
N THR A 491 -5.03 14.45 -3.29
CA THR A 491 -4.78 15.78 -2.70
C THR A 491 -5.87 16.79 -3.06
N ILE A 492 -6.02 17.83 -2.23
CA ILE A 492 -6.99 18.92 -2.46
C ILE A 492 -6.83 19.50 -3.87
N PRO A 493 -7.85 19.43 -4.75
CA PRO A 493 -7.68 19.71 -6.17
C PRO A 493 -7.11 21.10 -6.50
N GLY A 494 -5.96 21.15 -7.15
CA GLY A 494 -5.27 22.41 -7.51
C GLY A 494 -4.27 22.93 -6.47
N SER A 495 -4.27 22.38 -5.25
CA SER A 495 -3.39 22.80 -4.15
C SER A 495 -1.90 22.78 -4.55
N VAL A 496 -1.40 21.65 -5.06
CA VAL A 496 -0.07 21.54 -5.68
C VAL A 496 -0.09 22.16 -7.08
N GLY A 497 -0.96 21.68 -7.96
CA GLY A 497 -1.14 22.17 -9.32
C GLY A 497 -2.28 21.45 -10.03
N THR A 498 -2.31 21.53 -11.36
CA THR A 498 -3.22 20.74 -12.20
C THR A 498 -2.38 19.96 -13.20
N PRO A 499 -2.27 18.63 -13.05
CA PRO A 499 -1.60 17.78 -14.02
C PRO A 499 -2.19 17.96 -15.42
N GLU A 500 -1.30 18.18 -16.40
CA GLU A 500 -1.67 18.02 -17.81
C GLU A 500 -1.30 16.59 -18.19
N ALA A 501 -2.31 15.77 -18.54
CA ALA A 501 -2.11 14.38 -18.89
C ALA A 501 -1.05 14.23 -20.00
N VAL A 502 0.04 13.54 -19.68
CA VAL A 502 1.13 13.27 -20.64
C VAL A 502 0.61 12.23 -21.64
N VAL A 503 0.55 12.59 -22.92
CA VAL A 503 0.14 11.64 -23.98
C VAL A 503 1.26 10.65 -24.23
N VAL A 504 1.08 9.41 -23.79
CA VAL A 504 2.06 8.33 -23.89
C VAL A 504 1.81 7.50 -25.16
N GLU A 505 2.66 7.61 -26.18
CA GLU A 505 2.49 6.81 -27.41
C GLU A 505 2.60 5.30 -27.12
N CYS A 506 1.71 4.49 -27.70
CA CYS A 506 1.69 3.04 -27.49
C CYS A 506 3.03 2.36 -27.87
N PRO A 507 3.53 1.40 -27.08
CA PRO A 507 4.84 0.76 -27.31
C PRO A 507 4.99 0.09 -28.67
N ALA A 508 6.20 0.12 -29.22
CA ALA A 508 6.50 -0.42 -30.55
C ALA A 508 6.21 -1.93 -30.63
N GLY A 509 5.19 -2.31 -31.41
CA GLY A 509 4.73 -3.70 -31.55
C GLY A 509 3.36 -3.96 -30.90
N THR A 510 2.81 -3.01 -30.16
CA THR A 510 1.38 -2.97 -29.78
C THR A 510 0.55 -2.28 -30.87
N THR A 511 -0.77 -2.31 -30.75
CA THR A 511 -1.71 -1.58 -31.62
C THR A 511 -2.56 -0.62 -30.79
N GLU A 512 -2.46 0.68 -31.05
CA GLU A 512 -3.38 1.69 -30.51
C GLU A 512 -4.81 1.41 -31.03
N THR A 513 -5.75 1.08 -30.16
CA THR A 513 -7.16 0.78 -30.50
C THR A 513 -8.09 1.93 -30.13
N ALA A 514 -7.76 2.67 -29.07
CA ALA A 514 -8.33 3.95 -28.68
C ALA A 514 -7.23 4.86 -28.12
N ASP A 515 -7.58 6.13 -27.87
CA ASP A 515 -6.70 7.14 -27.26
C ASP A 515 -6.25 6.61 -25.88
N GLY A 516 -4.96 6.34 -25.70
CA GLY A 516 -4.39 5.74 -24.48
C GLY A 516 -4.60 4.22 -24.28
N VAL A 517 -5.09 3.48 -25.29
CA VAL A 517 -5.37 2.03 -25.18
C VAL A 517 -4.55 1.20 -26.18
N CYS A 518 -3.69 0.34 -25.66
CA CYS A 518 -2.66 -0.36 -26.41
C CYS A 518 -2.83 -1.90 -26.40
N GLU A 519 -3.26 -2.46 -27.53
CA GLU A 519 -3.53 -3.89 -27.73
C GLU A 519 -2.25 -4.69 -27.99
N LEU A 520 -2.03 -5.76 -27.21
CA LEU A 520 -1.00 -6.78 -27.41
C LEU A 520 -1.58 -7.99 -28.15
N GLU A 521 -0.88 -8.49 -29.18
CA GLU A 521 -1.27 -9.68 -29.95
C GLU A 521 -0.05 -10.53 -30.32
N GLY A 522 -0.11 -11.85 -30.10
CA GLY A 522 0.83 -12.81 -30.70
C GLY A 522 2.10 -13.09 -29.88
N ILE A 523 3.28 -13.01 -30.52
CA ILE A 523 4.56 -13.44 -29.90
C ILE A 523 5.62 -12.33 -30.02
N TYR A 524 6.00 -11.77 -28.88
CA TYR A 524 7.08 -10.79 -28.73
C TYR A 524 8.43 -11.50 -28.55
N ASN A 525 9.43 -11.08 -29.32
CA ASN A 525 10.77 -11.69 -29.38
C ASN A 525 11.90 -10.67 -29.11
N ASP A 526 11.53 -9.40 -28.96
CA ASP A 526 12.34 -8.25 -28.57
C ASP A 526 11.72 -7.66 -27.29
N ASP A 527 12.46 -6.83 -26.54
CA ASP A 527 11.99 -6.24 -25.28
C ASP A 527 10.80 -5.26 -25.48
N VAL A 528 9.90 -5.19 -24.50
CA VAL A 528 8.73 -4.28 -24.49
C VAL A 528 8.58 -3.66 -23.10
N THR A 529 8.41 -2.34 -23.05
CA THR A 529 7.99 -1.62 -21.83
C THR A 529 6.51 -1.25 -21.97
N LEU A 530 5.70 -1.55 -20.96
CA LEU A 530 4.36 -1.00 -20.79
C LEU A 530 4.46 0.20 -19.86
N PHE A 531 4.14 1.38 -20.40
CA PHE A 531 4.28 2.67 -19.73
C PHE A 531 3.03 3.07 -18.95
N ALA A 532 3.22 3.68 -17.78
CA ALA A 532 2.14 4.21 -16.94
C ALA A 532 1.36 5.33 -17.65
N GLY A 533 0.04 5.38 -17.45
CA GLY A 533 -0.86 6.31 -18.14
C GLY A 533 -1.46 5.78 -19.46
N ASN A 534 -1.16 4.54 -19.85
CA ASN A 534 -1.86 3.78 -20.88
C ASN A 534 -2.56 2.55 -20.25
N THR A 535 -3.76 2.22 -20.72
CA THR A 535 -4.40 0.91 -20.46
C THR A 535 -3.96 -0.08 -21.53
N TYR A 536 -3.56 -1.28 -21.13
CA TYR A 536 -3.14 -2.33 -22.08
C TYR A 536 -4.20 -3.41 -22.18
N THR A 537 -4.37 -3.98 -23.38
CA THR A 537 -5.33 -5.07 -23.61
C THR A 537 -4.67 -6.30 -24.22
N ILE A 538 -4.96 -7.47 -23.67
CA ILE A 538 -4.42 -8.76 -24.11
C ILE A 538 -5.44 -9.44 -25.03
N LYS A 539 -5.03 -9.72 -26.26
CA LYS A 539 -5.91 -10.29 -27.28
C LYS A 539 -5.50 -11.70 -27.67
N GLY A 540 -6.21 -12.68 -27.11
CA GLY A 540 -5.80 -14.07 -27.18
C GLY A 540 -4.50 -14.31 -26.40
N ARG A 541 -3.84 -15.44 -26.66
CA ARG A 541 -2.60 -15.81 -25.97
C ARG A 541 -1.39 -14.99 -26.45
N VAL A 542 -1.02 -14.00 -25.64
CA VAL A 542 0.18 -13.16 -25.82
C VAL A 542 1.38 -13.85 -25.17
N GLN A 543 2.46 -14.02 -25.94
CA GLN A 543 3.67 -14.74 -25.51
C GLN A 543 4.91 -13.86 -25.59
N PHE A 544 5.72 -13.90 -24.55
CA PHE A 544 7.07 -13.34 -24.53
C PHE A 544 8.10 -14.45 -24.67
N GLY A 545 8.91 -14.39 -25.73
CA GLY A 545 9.94 -15.36 -26.10
C GLY A 545 9.40 -16.63 -26.77
N ASN A 546 10.26 -17.32 -27.51
CA ASN A 546 9.96 -18.57 -28.22
C ASN A 546 10.17 -19.87 -27.40
N GLY A 547 10.38 -19.76 -26.08
CA GLY A 547 10.72 -20.88 -25.19
C GLY A 547 9.66 -21.98 -25.04
N ALA A 548 8.41 -21.73 -25.45
CA ALA A 548 7.33 -22.73 -25.50
C ALA A 548 7.56 -23.83 -26.56
N GLU A 549 8.46 -23.62 -27.53
CA GLU A 549 8.85 -24.68 -28.46
C GLU A 549 9.67 -25.80 -27.77
N ILE A 550 9.70 -26.97 -28.41
CA ILE A 550 10.59 -28.05 -27.99
C ILE A 550 12.04 -27.62 -28.29
N LEU A 551 12.85 -27.47 -27.25
CA LEU A 551 14.27 -27.16 -27.34
C LEU A 551 15.10 -28.43 -27.62
N ASP A 552 16.21 -28.25 -28.33
CA ASP A 552 17.22 -29.28 -28.59
C ASP A 552 18.42 -29.19 -27.64
N ALA A 553 19.30 -30.19 -27.67
CA ALA A 553 20.47 -30.29 -26.79
C ALA A 553 21.58 -29.24 -27.08
N GLN A 554 21.32 -28.25 -27.93
CA GLN A 554 22.16 -27.07 -28.17
C GLN A 554 21.47 -25.76 -27.73
N GLY A 555 20.22 -25.82 -27.25
CA GLY A 555 19.41 -24.65 -26.86
C GLY A 555 18.68 -23.98 -28.04
N PHE A 556 18.60 -24.65 -29.18
CA PHE A 556 17.82 -24.18 -30.33
C PHE A 556 16.42 -24.78 -30.29
N THR A 557 15.43 -24.08 -30.81
CA THR A 557 14.08 -24.67 -30.97
C THR A 557 14.10 -25.77 -32.03
N GLN A 558 13.08 -26.63 -32.05
CA GLN A 558 12.95 -27.69 -33.05
C GLN A 558 12.82 -27.15 -34.50
N GLY A 559 12.40 -25.89 -34.67
CA GLY A 559 12.46 -25.16 -35.94
C GLY A 559 13.87 -24.78 -36.39
N GLY A 560 14.87 -24.86 -35.50
CA GLY A 560 16.25 -24.43 -35.72
C GLY A 560 16.49 -22.94 -35.45
N ALA A 561 15.58 -22.28 -34.71
CA ALA A 561 15.77 -20.91 -34.24
C ALA A 561 16.64 -20.88 -32.96
N GLU A 562 17.35 -19.78 -32.74
CA GLU A 562 17.97 -19.50 -31.44
C GLU A 562 16.88 -19.15 -30.42
N LEU A 563 17.09 -19.50 -29.15
CA LEU A 563 16.21 -19.07 -28.06
C LEU A 563 16.27 -17.55 -27.92
N THR A 564 15.10 -16.90 -27.88
CA THR A 564 14.96 -15.46 -27.65
C THR A 564 14.72 -15.18 -26.18
N THR A 565 15.33 -14.13 -25.65
CA THR A 565 15.27 -13.77 -24.23
C THR A 565 14.75 -12.34 -24.00
N PRO A 566 13.53 -11.99 -24.48
CA PRO A 566 12.98 -10.66 -24.29
C PRO A 566 12.52 -10.42 -22.86
N THR A 567 12.50 -9.15 -22.47
CA THR A 567 11.95 -8.67 -21.19
C THR A 567 10.65 -7.91 -21.44
N LEU A 568 9.60 -8.27 -20.71
CA LEU A 568 8.41 -7.45 -20.53
C LEU A 568 8.60 -6.60 -19.27
N THR A 569 8.92 -5.33 -19.42
CA THR A 569 8.91 -4.37 -18.30
C THR A 569 7.52 -3.76 -18.18
N ILE A 570 7.01 -3.64 -16.96
CA ILE A 570 5.71 -2.98 -16.68
C ILE A 570 5.92 -1.97 -15.57
N GLU A 571 5.58 -0.71 -15.83
CA GLU A 571 5.66 0.38 -14.87
C GLU A 571 4.53 0.33 -13.82
N ALA A 572 4.73 0.99 -12.69
CA ALA A 572 3.75 1.06 -11.61
C ALA A 572 2.44 1.72 -12.05
N GLY A 573 1.30 1.21 -11.57
CA GLY A 573 -0.03 1.74 -11.90
C GLY A 573 -0.54 1.38 -13.30
N VAL A 574 0.08 0.42 -13.99
CA VAL A 574 -0.38 -0.06 -15.30
C VAL A 574 -1.48 -1.12 -15.14
N GLU A 575 -2.62 -0.89 -15.80
CA GLU A 575 -3.67 -1.89 -16.03
C GLU A 575 -3.39 -2.72 -17.30
N VAL A 576 -3.62 -4.03 -17.22
CA VAL A 576 -3.47 -4.99 -18.32
C VAL A 576 -4.70 -5.91 -18.38
N LYS A 577 -5.70 -5.53 -19.17
CA LYS A 577 -7.02 -6.19 -19.23
C LYS A 577 -7.08 -7.32 -20.26
N GLY A 578 -7.60 -8.47 -19.87
CA GLY A 578 -7.81 -9.62 -20.76
C GLY A 578 -9.11 -9.48 -21.56
N LEU A 579 -9.01 -9.41 -22.90
CA LEU A 579 -10.19 -9.29 -23.77
C LEU A 579 -11.02 -10.58 -23.84
N GLU A 580 -12.35 -10.45 -24.01
CA GLU A 580 -13.26 -11.57 -24.30
C GLU A 580 -12.69 -12.51 -25.39
N ALA A 581 -12.79 -13.82 -25.16
CA ALA A 581 -12.40 -14.83 -26.15
C ALA A 581 -13.19 -14.69 -27.47
N ALA A 582 -12.52 -14.22 -28.53
CA ALA A 582 -13.14 -13.73 -29.77
C ALA A 582 -14.00 -14.73 -30.56
N ASP A 583 -13.96 -16.04 -30.25
CA ASP A 583 -14.93 -17.04 -30.74
C ASP A 583 -15.60 -17.89 -29.66
N GLY A 584 -15.47 -17.50 -28.39
CA GLY A 584 -16.01 -18.22 -27.23
C GLY A 584 -15.31 -19.55 -26.99
N THR A 585 -13.99 -19.61 -27.21
CA THR A 585 -13.18 -20.80 -26.96
C THR A 585 -11.83 -20.45 -26.34
N PHE A 586 -11.30 -21.37 -25.52
CA PHE A 586 -9.96 -21.34 -24.95
C PHE A 586 -8.84 -21.06 -25.99
N GLN A 587 -9.06 -21.38 -27.26
CA GLN A 587 -8.08 -21.11 -28.33
C GLN A 587 -8.01 -19.63 -28.74
N THR A 588 -8.97 -18.80 -28.32
CA THR A 588 -9.00 -17.34 -28.54
C THR A 588 -9.05 -16.51 -27.25
N ALA A 589 -9.07 -17.15 -26.08
CA ALA A 589 -9.02 -16.52 -24.77
C ALA A 589 -7.73 -15.73 -24.51
N ALA A 590 -7.85 -14.58 -23.84
CA ALA A 590 -6.73 -13.77 -23.39
C ALA A 590 -5.91 -14.50 -22.32
N VAL A 591 -4.60 -14.60 -22.53
CA VAL A 591 -3.64 -15.20 -21.58
C VAL A 591 -2.31 -14.46 -21.72
N LEU A 592 -1.69 -14.05 -20.60
CA LEU A 592 -0.32 -13.55 -20.60
C LEU A 592 0.65 -14.69 -20.34
N GLN A 593 1.63 -14.89 -21.22
CA GLN A 593 2.55 -16.03 -21.12
C GLN A 593 4.02 -15.62 -21.26
N ILE A 594 4.80 -15.80 -20.19
CA ILE A 594 6.25 -15.57 -20.14
C ILE A 594 6.96 -16.90 -20.34
N ASN A 595 7.57 -17.12 -21.52
CA ASN A 595 8.22 -18.38 -21.85
C ASN A 595 9.64 -18.45 -21.31
N ARG A 596 10.12 -19.67 -21.00
CA ARG A 596 11.48 -19.90 -20.47
C ARG A 596 12.56 -19.23 -21.32
N GLY A 597 13.37 -18.39 -20.68
CA GLY A 597 14.37 -17.53 -21.30
C GLY A 597 13.93 -16.07 -21.46
N ALA A 598 12.62 -15.80 -21.57
CA ALA A 598 12.07 -14.46 -21.41
C ALA A 598 11.94 -14.10 -19.91
N LYS A 599 11.70 -12.81 -19.66
CA LYS A 599 11.48 -12.23 -18.33
C LYS A 599 10.24 -11.36 -18.29
N ILE A 600 9.63 -11.24 -17.12
CA ILE A 600 8.73 -10.15 -16.75
C ILE A 600 9.36 -9.36 -15.60
N GLU A 601 9.41 -8.05 -15.69
CA GLU A 601 9.87 -7.15 -14.63
C GLU A 601 8.71 -6.18 -14.37
N ALA A 602 7.72 -6.64 -13.61
CA ALA A 602 6.53 -5.90 -13.22
C ALA A 602 6.70 -5.43 -11.77
N VAL A 603 7.03 -4.15 -11.59
CA VAL A 603 7.40 -3.56 -10.31
C VAL A 603 6.51 -2.35 -10.03
N GLY A 604 5.36 -2.61 -9.42
CA GLY A 604 4.47 -1.60 -8.87
C GLY A 604 4.96 -1.04 -7.52
N THR A 605 4.13 -0.18 -6.92
CA THR A 605 4.29 0.32 -5.55
C THR A 605 3.06 -0.02 -4.70
N ALA A 606 3.13 0.22 -3.39
CA ALA A 606 2.02 0.01 -2.45
C ALA A 606 0.85 1.00 -2.62
N THR A 607 0.74 1.62 -3.79
CA THR A 607 -0.07 2.81 -4.12
C THR A 607 -0.36 2.94 -5.61
N ALA A 608 0.54 2.43 -6.45
CA ALA A 608 0.35 2.20 -7.88
C ALA A 608 0.68 0.72 -8.18
N PRO A 609 -0.16 -0.23 -7.71
CA PRO A 609 0.00 -1.64 -8.05
C PRO A 609 -0.19 -1.86 -9.56
N ILE A 610 0.33 -2.97 -10.08
CA ILE A 610 0.10 -3.41 -11.46
C ILE A 610 -1.07 -4.39 -11.45
N ILE A 611 -2.12 -4.13 -12.23
CA ILE A 611 -3.36 -4.90 -12.20
C ILE A 611 -3.54 -5.67 -13.51
N PHE A 612 -3.69 -6.98 -13.40
CA PHE A 612 -4.17 -7.86 -14.48
C PHE A 612 -5.60 -8.30 -14.15
N SER A 613 -6.56 -8.12 -15.06
CA SER A 613 -8.00 -8.32 -14.80
C SER A 613 -8.80 -8.70 -16.05
N SER A 614 -10.13 -8.86 -15.90
CA SER A 614 -11.11 -8.82 -16.99
C SER A 614 -11.15 -7.46 -17.70
N GLU A 615 -12.09 -7.27 -18.65
CA GLU A 615 -12.42 -5.95 -19.22
C GLU A 615 -13.30 -5.08 -18.28
N ASP A 616 -13.85 -5.63 -17.19
CA ASP A 616 -14.74 -4.91 -16.26
C ASP A 616 -13.98 -4.02 -15.24
N ALA A 617 -14.70 -3.50 -14.24
CA ALA A 617 -14.14 -2.68 -13.15
C ALA A 617 -14.71 -3.05 -11.78
N ASP A 618 -15.41 -4.19 -11.71
CA ASP A 618 -16.12 -4.74 -10.55
C ASP A 618 -15.21 -5.75 -9.83
N TYR A 619 -14.37 -6.45 -10.60
CA TYR A 619 -13.47 -7.53 -10.18
C TYR A 619 -14.19 -8.77 -9.60
N ASP A 620 -15.45 -9.01 -9.98
CA ASP A 620 -16.30 -10.11 -9.48
C ASP A 620 -16.73 -11.15 -10.54
N ASN A 621 -16.15 -11.09 -11.75
CA ASN A 621 -16.51 -11.97 -12.89
C ASN A 621 -15.33 -12.81 -13.42
N PRO A 622 -14.95 -13.92 -12.76
CA PRO A 622 -14.01 -14.90 -13.31
C PRO A 622 -14.46 -15.57 -14.62
N PHE A 623 -13.59 -16.43 -15.15
CA PHE A 623 -13.72 -17.15 -16.43
C PHE A 623 -13.60 -16.26 -17.68
N GLU A 624 -13.48 -14.93 -17.55
CA GLU A 624 -13.43 -14.03 -18.71
C GLU A 624 -12.05 -14.01 -19.42
N TRP A 625 -10.97 -14.15 -18.64
CA TRP A 625 -9.61 -14.34 -19.17
C TRP A 625 -8.87 -15.46 -18.43
N GLY A 626 -7.68 -15.82 -18.93
CA GLY A 626 -6.97 -17.06 -18.57
C GLY A 626 -5.65 -16.87 -17.83
N GLY A 627 -5.53 -15.82 -17.00
CA GLY A 627 -4.44 -15.66 -16.04
C GLY A 627 -3.05 -15.39 -16.62
N LEU A 628 -2.06 -15.41 -15.71
CA LEU A 628 -0.64 -15.21 -15.98
C LEU A 628 0.12 -16.54 -15.86
N VAL A 629 0.75 -16.97 -16.96
CA VAL A 629 1.57 -18.19 -16.99
C VAL A 629 3.05 -17.84 -17.13
N ILE A 630 3.85 -18.22 -16.14
CA ILE A 630 5.32 -18.04 -16.17
C ILE A 630 5.99 -19.40 -16.26
N SER A 631 6.84 -19.60 -17.28
CA SER A 631 7.62 -20.82 -17.50
C SER A 631 9.11 -20.57 -17.31
N GLY A 632 9.78 -21.38 -16.49
CA GLY A 632 11.22 -21.28 -16.23
C GLY A 632 12.05 -22.47 -16.73
N PHE A 633 13.35 -22.42 -16.42
CA PHE A 633 14.29 -23.55 -16.51
C PHE A 633 14.50 -24.25 -15.15
N GLY A 634 13.67 -23.98 -14.16
CA GLY A 634 13.72 -24.66 -12.87
C GLY A 634 13.46 -26.16 -12.96
N ARG A 635 13.61 -26.84 -11.81
CA ARG A 635 13.49 -28.29 -11.69
C ARG A 635 12.04 -28.74 -11.77
N HIS A 636 11.82 -29.94 -12.29
CA HIS A 636 10.57 -30.68 -12.12
C HIS A 636 10.88 -32.19 -12.10
N ASN A 637 10.12 -32.95 -11.32
CA ASN A 637 10.41 -34.32 -10.92
C ASN A 637 10.50 -35.35 -12.07
N THR A 638 9.80 -35.16 -13.19
CA THR A 638 9.93 -36.07 -14.36
C THR A 638 11.24 -35.87 -15.13
N CYS A 639 11.95 -34.76 -14.90
CA CYS A 639 13.09 -34.35 -15.68
C CYS A 639 14.36 -35.15 -15.35
N THR A 640 14.67 -36.13 -16.20
CA THR A 640 15.73 -37.15 -15.96
C THR A 640 17.02 -36.95 -16.77
N ALA A 641 17.20 -35.79 -17.41
CA ALA A 641 18.37 -35.46 -18.23
C ALA A 641 18.73 -33.97 -18.15
N ASP A 642 19.92 -33.60 -18.63
CA ASP A 642 20.44 -32.22 -18.65
C ASP A 642 19.58 -31.22 -19.48
N LEU A 643 18.61 -31.74 -20.23
CA LEU A 643 17.55 -31.00 -20.93
C LEU A 643 16.26 -31.80 -20.84
N CYS A 644 15.15 -31.13 -20.54
CA CYS A 644 13.81 -31.65 -20.75
C CYS A 644 12.90 -30.66 -21.49
N ASN A 645 11.83 -31.20 -22.06
CA ASN A 645 10.71 -30.46 -22.61
C ASN A 645 9.48 -31.14 -22.04
N ILE A 646 8.91 -30.54 -21.00
CA ILE A 646 7.71 -31.01 -20.35
C ILE A 646 6.57 -30.15 -20.86
N THR A 647 5.43 -30.77 -21.17
CA THR A 647 4.26 -30.05 -21.66
C THR A 647 3.55 -29.43 -20.45
N ALA A 648 3.33 -28.12 -20.50
CA ALA A 648 2.59 -27.39 -19.47
C ALA A 648 1.08 -27.62 -19.59
N GLU A 649 0.37 -27.48 -18.47
CA GLU A 649 -1.09 -27.31 -18.41
C GLU A 649 -1.51 -25.99 -19.09
N GLY A 650 -2.81 -25.67 -19.10
CA GLY A 650 -3.31 -24.40 -19.65
C GLY A 650 -2.94 -24.17 -21.13
N GLY A 651 -2.54 -25.22 -21.86
CA GLY A 651 -2.02 -25.16 -23.23
C GLY A 651 -0.73 -24.34 -23.43
N ALA A 652 0.03 -24.05 -22.38
CA ALA A 652 1.17 -23.13 -22.43
C ALA A 652 2.43 -23.66 -23.16
N GLY A 653 2.36 -24.84 -23.79
CA GLY A 653 3.44 -25.34 -24.64
C GLY A 653 4.44 -26.19 -23.87
N ASN A 654 5.72 -25.78 -23.79
CA ASN A 654 6.77 -26.60 -23.17
C ASN A 654 7.70 -25.81 -22.24
N PHE A 655 7.95 -26.35 -21.05
CA PHE A 655 8.86 -25.81 -20.04
C PHE A 655 9.96 -26.83 -19.62
N GLY A 656 10.77 -26.48 -18.62
CA GLY A 656 11.71 -27.37 -17.95
C GLY A 656 13.20 -27.14 -18.29
N GLN A 657 14.05 -27.67 -17.43
CA GLN A 657 15.48 -27.34 -17.29
C GLN A 657 16.33 -27.54 -18.56
N ILE A 658 17.41 -26.75 -18.65
CA ILE A 658 18.47 -26.86 -19.68
C ILE A 658 19.86 -26.70 -19.07
N ASN A 659 20.85 -27.39 -19.66
CA ASN A 659 22.25 -27.45 -19.21
C ASN A 659 22.47 -28.04 -17.80
N GLY A 660 21.48 -28.75 -17.25
CA GLY A 660 21.54 -29.37 -15.92
C GLY A 660 20.77 -28.60 -14.86
N ASP A 661 21.38 -28.38 -13.69
CA ASP A 661 20.73 -27.88 -12.48
C ASP A 661 20.54 -26.35 -12.50
N THR A 662 19.50 -25.89 -13.19
CA THR A 662 19.11 -24.48 -13.36
C THR A 662 18.22 -23.97 -12.21
N ARG A 663 18.49 -24.44 -10.97
CA ARG A 663 17.65 -24.20 -9.79
C ARG A 663 17.43 -22.72 -9.45
N ASN A 664 18.45 -21.89 -9.71
CA ASN A 664 18.47 -20.45 -9.46
C ASN A 664 18.19 -19.62 -10.73
N ASP A 665 17.47 -20.19 -11.71
CA ASP A 665 16.97 -19.45 -12.87
C ASP A 665 16.06 -18.29 -12.46
N SER A 666 15.93 -17.28 -13.33
CA SER A 666 15.21 -16.03 -13.07
C SER A 666 14.29 -15.68 -14.23
N SER A 667 12.99 -15.85 -14.02
CA SER A 667 11.95 -15.34 -14.93
C SER A 667 11.63 -13.85 -14.69
N GLY A 668 12.38 -13.19 -13.81
CA GLY A 668 12.23 -11.77 -13.47
C GLY A 668 11.57 -11.51 -12.12
N THR A 669 10.79 -10.44 -12.05
CA THR A 669 10.27 -9.84 -10.83
C THR A 669 8.77 -9.56 -10.95
N LEU A 670 8.01 -9.96 -9.93
CA LEU A 670 6.66 -9.45 -9.65
C LEU A 670 6.69 -8.75 -8.29
N LYS A 671 6.37 -7.45 -8.25
CA LYS A 671 6.25 -6.67 -7.01
C LYS A 671 5.03 -5.75 -7.04
N TYR A 672 4.18 -5.79 -6.02
CA TYR A 672 2.91 -5.05 -5.93
C TYR A 672 2.05 -5.29 -7.17
N VAL A 673 1.61 -6.55 -7.31
CA VAL A 673 0.85 -7.06 -8.46
C VAL A 673 -0.47 -7.64 -7.99
N VAL A 674 -1.56 -7.27 -8.66
CA VAL A 674 -2.89 -7.87 -8.51
C VAL A 674 -3.20 -8.68 -9.78
N ILE A 675 -3.73 -9.89 -9.60
CA ILE A 675 -4.28 -10.72 -10.67
C ILE A 675 -5.72 -11.07 -10.29
N ALA A 676 -6.70 -10.53 -11.00
CA ALA A 676 -8.13 -10.76 -10.76
C ALA A 676 -8.73 -11.63 -11.87
N GLU A 677 -9.78 -12.41 -11.58
CA GLU A 677 -10.78 -12.91 -12.55
C GLU A 677 -10.25 -13.85 -13.67
N GLY A 678 -9.16 -14.58 -13.41
CA GLY A 678 -8.72 -15.62 -14.33
C GLY A 678 -9.66 -16.86 -14.34
N GLY A 679 -9.14 -18.01 -14.74
CA GLY A 679 -9.93 -19.25 -14.80
C GLY A 679 -10.66 -19.51 -16.11
N TYR A 680 -10.17 -19.05 -17.27
CA TYR A 680 -10.83 -19.35 -18.56
C TYR A 680 -10.93 -20.86 -18.85
N LEU A 681 -12.17 -21.38 -18.87
CA LEU A 681 -12.52 -22.77 -19.15
C LEU A 681 -11.81 -23.36 -20.40
N ILE A 682 -10.90 -24.32 -20.19
CA ILE A 682 -10.21 -25.04 -21.27
C ILE A 682 -11.20 -25.94 -22.02
N ASN A 683 -12.01 -26.71 -21.29
CA ASN A 683 -12.86 -27.72 -21.88
C ASN A 683 -14.12 -28.08 -21.05
N ALA A 684 -14.94 -28.99 -21.59
CA ALA A 684 -16.30 -29.24 -21.07
C ALA A 684 -16.38 -30.25 -19.91
N ASP A 685 -15.26 -30.81 -19.43
CA ASP A 685 -15.23 -31.67 -18.26
C ASP A 685 -14.99 -30.88 -16.94
N GLY A 686 -14.56 -29.61 -17.02
CA GLY A 686 -14.23 -28.73 -15.88
C GLY A 686 -12.72 -28.72 -15.59
N ASP A 687 -11.94 -28.23 -16.56
CA ASP A 687 -10.54 -27.84 -16.37
C ASP A 687 -10.39 -26.39 -16.90
N GLU A 688 -9.78 -25.49 -16.12
CA GLU A 688 -9.76 -24.03 -16.30
C GLU A 688 -8.29 -23.50 -16.45
N ILE A 689 -7.97 -22.23 -16.15
CA ILE A 689 -6.55 -21.77 -16.03
C ILE A 689 -6.36 -20.88 -14.79
N ASN A 690 -5.48 -21.30 -13.91
CA ASN A 690 -5.08 -20.62 -12.66
C ASN A 690 -4.73 -19.14 -12.86
N GLY A 691 -4.91 -18.34 -11.80
CA GLY A 691 -4.55 -16.92 -11.80
C GLY A 691 -3.06 -16.73 -12.04
N LEU A 692 -2.22 -17.50 -11.34
CA LEU A 692 -0.78 -17.56 -11.56
C LEU A 692 -0.26 -19.00 -11.65
N SER A 693 0.01 -19.49 -12.88
CA SER A 693 0.61 -20.82 -13.11
C SER A 693 2.15 -20.74 -13.21
N LEU A 694 2.87 -21.27 -12.22
CA LEU A 694 4.33 -21.21 -12.09
C LEU A 694 4.99 -22.51 -12.59
N ASN A 695 5.25 -22.56 -13.89
CA ASN A 695 5.76 -23.73 -14.61
C ASN A 695 7.28 -23.88 -14.48
N GLY A 696 7.73 -24.62 -13.46
CA GLY A 696 9.15 -24.88 -13.20
C GLY A 696 9.95 -23.59 -13.01
N VAL A 697 9.45 -22.65 -12.21
CA VAL A 697 10.09 -21.34 -12.02
C VAL A 697 11.24 -21.43 -11.02
N GLY A 698 12.36 -20.76 -11.32
CA GLY A 698 13.60 -20.86 -10.55
C GLY A 698 13.69 -19.92 -9.34
N SER A 699 14.55 -20.25 -8.39
CA SER A 699 14.77 -19.53 -7.13
C SER A 699 15.50 -18.18 -7.27
N GLY A 700 15.78 -17.73 -8.50
CA GLY A 700 16.26 -16.39 -8.81
C GLY A 700 15.16 -15.50 -9.42
N THR A 701 13.92 -15.98 -9.43
CA THR A 701 12.72 -15.20 -9.72
C THR A 701 12.20 -14.63 -8.41
N GLU A 702 11.87 -13.34 -8.38
CA GLU A 702 11.43 -12.65 -7.17
C GLU A 702 9.94 -12.35 -7.29
N ILE A 703 9.14 -12.84 -6.33
CA ILE A 703 7.69 -12.57 -6.26
C ILE A 703 7.40 -12.05 -4.86
N SER A 704 6.89 -10.82 -4.77
CA SER A 704 6.45 -10.27 -3.48
C SER A 704 5.30 -9.28 -3.61
N TYR A 705 4.47 -9.15 -2.57
CA TYR A 705 3.27 -8.31 -2.61
C TYR A 705 2.40 -8.66 -3.82
N LEU A 706 1.94 -9.91 -3.84
CA LEU A 706 1.10 -10.49 -4.89
C LEU A 706 -0.30 -10.73 -4.33
N GLN A 707 -1.33 -10.22 -5.00
CA GLN A 707 -2.71 -10.65 -4.79
C GLN A 707 -3.17 -11.50 -5.98
N VAL A 708 -3.88 -12.59 -5.68
CA VAL A 708 -4.81 -13.23 -6.63
C VAL A 708 -6.23 -13.10 -6.07
N HIS A 709 -7.15 -12.60 -6.89
CA HIS A 709 -8.54 -12.33 -6.53
C HIS A 709 -9.52 -13.04 -7.46
N ASP A 710 -10.55 -13.65 -6.86
CA ASP A 710 -11.69 -14.29 -7.51
C ASP A 710 -11.36 -15.03 -8.81
N ASN A 711 -10.37 -15.93 -8.74
CA ASN A 711 -10.00 -16.78 -9.87
C ASN A 711 -10.94 -17.98 -9.96
N ALA A 712 -11.41 -18.34 -11.15
CA ALA A 712 -12.35 -19.45 -11.33
C ALA A 712 -11.74 -20.84 -11.06
N ASP A 713 -10.42 -20.93 -11.26
CA ASP A 713 -9.55 -22.07 -11.00
C ASP A 713 -8.65 -21.75 -9.80
N ASP A 714 -7.53 -22.43 -9.65
CA ASP A 714 -6.54 -22.15 -8.61
C ASP A 714 -6.03 -20.70 -8.56
N GLY A 715 -5.79 -20.21 -7.35
CA GLY A 715 -5.18 -18.89 -7.13
C GLY A 715 -3.72 -18.85 -7.63
N ILE A 716 -2.87 -19.68 -7.03
CA ILE A 716 -1.46 -19.84 -7.41
C ILE A 716 -1.12 -21.32 -7.46
N GLU A 717 -0.66 -21.83 -8.61
CA GLU A 717 -0.21 -23.23 -8.73
C GLU A 717 1.28 -23.34 -9.10
N PHE A 718 1.99 -24.24 -8.43
CA PHE A 718 3.42 -24.51 -8.66
C PHE A 718 3.66 -25.88 -9.32
N TYR A 719 3.85 -25.90 -10.65
CA TYR A 719 4.30 -27.08 -11.39
C TYR A 719 5.81 -27.28 -11.23
N GLY A 720 6.22 -27.81 -10.07
CA GLY A 720 7.62 -27.94 -9.71
C GLY A 720 8.28 -26.59 -9.41
N GLY A 721 9.58 -26.51 -9.63
CA GLY A 721 10.37 -25.31 -9.41
C GLY A 721 10.84 -25.10 -7.97
N ASP A 722 11.46 -23.94 -7.76
CA ASP A 722 12.14 -23.54 -6.53
C ASP A 722 12.02 -22.02 -6.27
N VAL A 723 11.08 -21.35 -6.96
CA VAL A 723 10.71 -19.94 -6.76
C VAL A 723 10.21 -19.69 -5.33
N ASN A 724 10.38 -18.46 -4.82
CA ASN A 724 9.95 -18.09 -3.48
C ASN A 724 8.98 -16.90 -3.55
N VAL A 725 8.01 -16.85 -2.64
CA VAL A 725 6.94 -15.83 -2.63
C VAL A 725 6.81 -15.23 -1.22
N LYS A 726 6.88 -13.89 -1.08
CA LYS A 726 6.72 -13.21 0.22
C LYS A 726 5.60 -12.18 0.15
N TYR A 727 4.74 -12.08 1.15
CA TYR A 727 3.58 -11.17 1.13
C TYR A 727 2.60 -11.56 -0.01
N ALA A 728 1.89 -12.67 0.18
CA ALA A 728 0.92 -13.18 -0.78
C ALA A 728 -0.51 -13.17 -0.21
N VAL A 729 -1.45 -12.64 -0.97
CA VAL A 729 -2.89 -12.63 -0.66
C VAL A 729 -3.61 -13.47 -1.70
N VAL A 730 -4.30 -14.52 -1.29
CA VAL A 730 -5.27 -15.21 -2.14
C VAL A 730 -6.66 -15.04 -1.57
N THR A 731 -7.53 -14.50 -2.40
CA THR A 731 -8.89 -14.07 -2.03
C THR A 731 -9.88 -14.63 -3.04
N ALA A 732 -10.95 -15.24 -2.55
CA ALA A 732 -12.10 -15.71 -3.35
C ALA A 732 -11.83 -16.73 -4.48
N ALA A 733 -10.63 -17.31 -4.61
CA ALA A 733 -10.37 -18.41 -5.54
C ALA A 733 -11.43 -19.53 -5.42
N ARG A 734 -11.93 -20.02 -6.55
CA ARG A 734 -13.12 -20.87 -6.62
C ARG A 734 -12.80 -22.37 -6.62
N ASP A 735 -11.59 -22.79 -6.98
CA ASP A 735 -11.04 -24.09 -6.51
C ASP A 735 -9.89 -23.88 -5.49
N ASP A 736 -8.67 -24.39 -5.68
CA ASP A 736 -7.66 -24.38 -4.62
C ASP A 736 -6.96 -23.00 -4.52
N SER A 737 -6.87 -22.42 -3.33
CA SER A 737 -6.23 -21.10 -3.18
C SER A 737 -4.73 -21.14 -3.48
N VAL A 738 -4.07 -22.24 -3.13
CA VAL A 738 -2.68 -22.53 -3.50
C VAL A 738 -2.49 -24.04 -3.64
N ASP A 739 -2.27 -24.57 -4.84
CA ASP A 739 -1.77 -25.94 -5.05
C ASP A 739 -0.26 -25.95 -5.36
N TRP A 740 0.41 -27.06 -5.05
CA TRP A 740 1.71 -27.36 -5.60
C TRP A 740 1.92 -28.83 -5.93
N ASP A 741 2.67 -29.05 -6.99
CA ASP A 741 2.91 -30.36 -7.53
C ASP A 741 4.32 -30.50 -8.14
N GLU A 742 4.56 -31.63 -8.82
CA GLU A 742 5.61 -31.82 -9.81
C GLU A 742 7.04 -31.64 -9.28
N GLY A 743 7.20 -31.64 -7.95
CA GLY A 743 8.46 -31.54 -7.22
C GLY A 743 8.77 -30.18 -6.62
N TYR A 744 7.79 -29.27 -6.44
CA TYR A 744 8.00 -27.91 -5.94
C TYR A 744 8.66 -27.86 -4.55
N ARG A 745 9.67 -27.01 -4.39
CA ARG A 745 10.56 -26.97 -3.21
C ARG A 745 10.95 -25.56 -2.75
N GLY A 746 10.20 -24.55 -3.16
CA GLY A 746 10.39 -23.16 -2.78
C GLY A 746 10.02 -22.83 -1.33
N ASN A 747 9.98 -21.54 -1.05
CA ASN A 747 9.62 -20.98 0.25
C ASN A 747 8.51 -19.93 0.11
N MET A 748 7.56 -19.91 1.04
CA MET A 748 6.59 -18.82 1.14
C MET A 748 6.57 -18.23 2.56
N GLN A 749 6.38 -16.92 2.69
CA GLN A 749 6.19 -16.26 3.99
C GLN A 749 5.22 -15.08 3.93
N TYR A 750 4.43 -14.89 4.99
CA TYR A 750 3.37 -13.89 5.08
C TYR A 750 2.31 -14.14 3.99
N VAL A 751 1.47 -15.14 4.25
CA VAL A 751 0.45 -15.61 3.29
C VAL A 751 -0.92 -15.51 3.92
N ILE A 752 -1.81 -14.72 3.32
CA ILE A 752 -3.23 -14.64 3.70
C ILE A 752 -4.02 -15.42 2.67
N VAL A 753 -4.86 -16.35 3.14
CA VAL A 753 -5.86 -17.04 2.33
C VAL A 753 -7.24 -16.75 2.92
N LYS A 754 -8.13 -16.15 2.13
CA LYS A 754 -9.54 -15.89 2.47
C LYS A 754 -10.41 -16.44 1.35
N GLN A 755 -10.94 -17.64 1.55
CA GLN A 755 -11.74 -18.33 0.53
C GLN A 755 -13.14 -17.72 0.39
N SER A 756 -13.84 -18.04 -0.71
CA SER A 756 -15.22 -17.61 -0.96
C SER A 756 -16.24 -18.72 -0.62
N PRO A 757 -17.43 -18.39 -0.09
CA PRO A 757 -18.55 -19.33 0.01
C PRO A 757 -19.08 -19.82 -1.36
N GLU A 758 -18.60 -19.24 -2.47
CA GLU A 758 -18.85 -19.73 -3.84
C GLU A 758 -17.81 -20.75 -4.33
N GLY A 759 -16.67 -20.92 -3.64
CA GLY A 759 -15.63 -21.88 -4.01
C GLY A 759 -15.84 -23.29 -3.46
N SER A 760 -15.24 -24.30 -4.10
CA SER A 760 -15.27 -25.71 -3.66
C SER A 760 -13.93 -26.23 -3.13
N GLY A 761 -12.80 -25.66 -3.56
CA GLY A 761 -11.45 -26.13 -3.26
C GLY A 761 -10.92 -25.75 -1.88
N GLU A 762 -9.73 -26.23 -1.56
CA GLU A 762 -9.00 -26.06 -0.31
C GLU A 762 -8.23 -24.72 -0.24
N ALA A 763 -7.93 -24.26 0.97
CA ALA A 763 -7.01 -23.15 1.18
C ALA A 763 -5.57 -23.50 0.76
N PHE A 764 -5.22 -24.80 0.79
CA PHE A 764 -4.01 -25.35 0.20
C PHE A 764 -4.27 -26.79 -0.27
N GLU A 765 -3.85 -27.10 -1.49
CA GLU A 765 -3.70 -28.47 -2.01
C GLU A 765 -2.19 -28.80 -2.17
N MET A 766 -1.85 -30.08 -2.09
CA MET A 766 -0.48 -30.57 -2.03
C MET A 766 -0.36 -31.96 -2.68
N ASP A 767 0.17 -32.04 -3.91
CA ASP A 767 0.39 -33.28 -4.68
C ASP A 767 1.90 -33.56 -4.96
N THR A 768 2.23 -34.73 -5.49
CA THR A 768 3.49 -35.07 -6.17
C THR A 768 3.18 -36.09 -7.29
N GLN A 769 2.59 -35.61 -8.39
CA GLN A 769 2.37 -36.35 -9.63
C GLN A 769 3.70 -36.64 -10.35
N GLY A 770 3.61 -37.18 -11.56
CA GLY A 770 4.76 -37.36 -12.45
C GLY A 770 5.70 -38.47 -12.01
N ALA A 771 6.61 -38.16 -11.08
CA ALA A 771 7.63 -39.06 -10.55
C ALA A 771 7.76 -39.01 -9.01
N ASP A 772 7.95 -40.18 -8.40
CA ASP A 772 8.12 -40.39 -6.95
C ASP A 772 9.15 -39.48 -6.26
N GLU A 773 10.16 -38.97 -6.99
CA GLU A 773 11.20 -38.05 -6.50
C GLU A 773 11.74 -37.20 -7.67
N PRO A 774 12.13 -35.92 -7.46
CA PRO A 774 11.95 -35.12 -6.25
C PRO A 774 10.50 -34.94 -5.79
N LEU A 775 10.24 -35.28 -4.53
CA LEU A 775 9.01 -34.95 -3.79
C LEU A 775 8.71 -33.44 -3.79
N SER A 776 7.45 -33.03 -3.93
CA SER A 776 7.01 -31.67 -3.59
C SER A 776 7.01 -31.49 -2.06
N LYS A 777 7.63 -30.42 -1.56
CA LYS A 777 7.75 -30.11 -0.12
C LYS A 777 8.37 -28.72 0.11
N PRO A 778 7.64 -27.62 -0.15
CA PRO A 778 8.09 -26.28 0.21
C PRO A 778 8.10 -26.06 1.73
N THR A 779 8.66 -24.94 2.17
CA THR A 779 8.50 -24.45 3.55
C THR A 779 7.67 -23.17 3.53
N ILE A 780 6.58 -23.18 4.27
CA ILE A 780 5.59 -22.10 4.37
C ILE A 780 5.64 -21.55 5.81
N ALA A 781 5.73 -20.24 5.96
CA ALA A 781 5.83 -19.57 7.26
C ALA A 781 4.84 -18.39 7.36
N ASN A 782 4.37 -18.07 8.57
CA ASN A 782 3.51 -16.90 8.84
C ASN A 782 2.28 -16.86 7.92
N VAL A 783 1.29 -17.71 8.23
CA VAL A 783 0.10 -17.88 7.38
C VAL A 783 -1.16 -17.57 8.20
N THR A 784 -2.11 -16.85 7.62
CA THR A 784 -3.48 -16.70 8.15
C THR A 784 -4.46 -17.28 7.14
N ILE A 785 -5.21 -18.31 7.53
CA ILE A 785 -6.24 -18.95 6.71
C ILE A 785 -7.61 -18.67 7.31
N ILE A 786 -8.48 -18.05 6.52
CA ILE A 786 -9.93 -17.91 6.73
C ILE A 786 -10.61 -18.79 5.68
N ALA A 787 -10.97 -20.00 6.10
CA ALA A 787 -11.56 -21.01 5.23
C ALA A 787 -13.06 -20.75 5.00
N ASP A 788 -13.50 -20.98 3.78
CA ASP A 788 -14.90 -21.02 3.38
C ASP A 788 -15.04 -21.91 2.13
N LYS A 789 -16.23 -22.50 1.94
CA LYS A 789 -16.59 -23.42 0.86
C LYS A 789 -18.11 -23.41 0.65
N GLN A 790 -18.59 -23.84 -0.50
CA GLN A 790 -20.02 -24.08 -0.72
C GLN A 790 -20.60 -25.10 0.28
N ALA A 791 -21.90 -24.97 0.56
CA ALA A 791 -22.59 -25.83 1.51
C ALA A 791 -22.57 -27.33 1.09
N ASN A 792 -22.16 -28.20 2.02
CA ASN A 792 -22.04 -29.66 1.89
C ASN A 792 -20.80 -30.16 1.14
N ASP A 793 -19.84 -29.30 0.80
CA ASP A 793 -18.53 -29.74 0.30
C ASP A 793 -17.64 -30.33 1.41
N ASP A 794 -16.48 -30.86 1.01
CA ASP A 794 -15.62 -31.68 1.87
C ASP A 794 -15.11 -30.90 3.10
N SER A 795 -15.22 -31.50 4.29
CA SER A 795 -15.25 -30.78 5.57
C SER A 795 -13.87 -30.47 6.18
N PHE A 796 -12.90 -30.05 5.36
CA PHE A 796 -11.54 -29.72 5.78
C PHE A 796 -10.96 -28.55 4.98
N ILE A 797 -9.93 -27.91 5.53
CA ILE A 797 -9.38 -26.66 5.00
C ILE A 797 -8.23 -26.91 4.01
N MET A 798 -7.45 -27.97 4.19
CA MET A 798 -6.25 -28.27 3.40
C MET A 798 -6.16 -29.76 3.07
N GLN A 799 -5.58 -30.14 1.92
CA GLN A 799 -5.42 -31.54 1.52
C GLN A 799 -3.99 -31.87 1.07
N PHE A 800 -3.43 -32.96 1.61
CA PHE A 800 -2.18 -33.55 1.15
C PHE A 800 -2.48 -34.90 0.47
N LYS A 801 -2.20 -34.99 -0.83
CA LYS A 801 -2.41 -36.19 -1.65
C LYS A 801 -1.08 -36.71 -2.24
N LYS A 802 -1.15 -37.91 -2.85
CA LYS A 802 -0.13 -38.67 -3.61
C LYS A 802 1.35 -38.56 -3.19
N LYS A 803 1.62 -38.54 -1.86
CA LYS A 803 2.94 -38.44 -1.21
C LYS A 803 3.53 -37.02 -1.11
N SER A 804 2.77 -35.95 -1.28
CA SER A 804 3.30 -34.60 -1.04
C SER A 804 3.78 -34.40 0.40
N GLY A 805 4.63 -33.39 0.58
CA GLY A 805 5.12 -32.92 1.87
C GLY A 805 4.92 -31.40 2.02
N GLY A 806 5.49 -30.84 3.08
CA GLY A 806 5.37 -29.43 3.41
C GLY A 806 5.80 -29.14 4.83
N PHE A 807 6.53 -28.05 5.04
CA PHE A 807 6.96 -27.60 6.36
C PHE A 807 6.21 -26.31 6.70
N PHE A 808 5.15 -26.41 7.48
CA PHE A 808 4.31 -25.29 7.87
C PHE A 808 4.69 -24.78 9.26
N HIS A 809 4.96 -23.49 9.35
CA HIS A 809 5.39 -22.78 10.54
C HIS A 809 4.55 -21.52 10.76
N ASN A 810 4.26 -21.18 12.02
CA ASN A 810 3.61 -19.92 12.40
C ASN A 810 2.24 -19.73 11.69
N VAL A 811 1.37 -20.74 11.72
CA VAL A 811 0.08 -20.76 11.00
C VAL A 811 -1.11 -20.50 11.93
N VAL A 812 -2.03 -19.65 11.49
CA VAL A 812 -3.39 -19.49 12.01
C VAL A 812 -4.37 -20.09 11.00
N ALA A 813 -5.28 -20.96 11.45
CA ALA A 813 -6.34 -21.51 10.62
C ALA A 813 -7.71 -21.42 11.31
N THR A 814 -8.67 -20.77 10.65
CA THR A 814 -10.05 -20.61 11.11
C THR A 814 -11.03 -20.73 9.93
N VAL A 815 -12.33 -20.71 10.21
CA VAL A 815 -13.40 -20.64 9.22
C VAL A 815 -14.02 -19.23 9.23
N ALA A 816 -14.62 -18.78 8.13
CA ALA A 816 -15.48 -17.59 8.10
C ALA A 816 -16.65 -17.70 9.11
N GLY A 817 -17.10 -16.57 9.65
CA GLY A 817 -18.13 -16.51 10.70
C GLY A 817 -19.54 -16.90 10.26
N ASP A 818 -19.79 -16.83 8.96
CA ASP A 818 -21.06 -17.01 8.26
C ASP A 818 -21.00 -18.08 7.17
N SER A 819 -19.89 -18.83 7.09
CA SER A 819 -19.66 -19.94 6.14
C SER A 819 -20.89 -20.84 6.01
N PRO A 820 -21.36 -21.15 4.79
CA PRO A 820 -22.50 -22.03 4.58
C PRO A 820 -22.14 -23.52 4.68
N ASN A 821 -20.85 -23.87 4.80
CA ASN A 821 -20.38 -25.24 5.04
C ASN A 821 -20.09 -25.52 6.52
N THR A 822 -19.76 -26.77 6.86
CA THR A 822 -19.32 -27.16 8.21
C THR A 822 -17.98 -27.90 8.15
N PHE A 823 -16.93 -27.26 8.63
CA PHE A 823 -15.59 -27.85 8.73
C PHE A 823 -15.46 -28.72 9.99
N ALA A 824 -14.59 -29.71 9.92
CA ALA A 824 -14.31 -30.64 11.03
C ALA A 824 -12.82 -30.79 11.33
N SER A 825 -11.94 -30.50 10.37
CA SER A 825 -10.49 -30.60 10.57
C SER A 825 -9.67 -29.66 9.68
N CYS A 826 -8.53 -29.19 10.18
CA CYS A 826 -7.67 -28.30 9.40
C CYS A 826 -7.09 -28.99 8.15
N ALA A 827 -6.48 -30.17 8.30
CA ALA A 827 -5.82 -30.87 7.20
C ALA A 827 -6.33 -32.30 6.97
N ARG A 828 -6.37 -32.74 5.71
CA ARG A 828 -6.59 -34.14 5.30
C ARG A 828 -5.31 -34.70 4.69
N ILE A 829 -4.94 -35.94 5.02
CA ILE A 829 -3.68 -36.55 4.58
C ILE A 829 -3.92 -37.95 4.01
N THR A 830 -3.71 -38.12 2.70
CA THR A 830 -4.02 -39.35 1.95
C THR A 830 -2.93 -39.68 0.91
N GLY A 831 -3.18 -40.68 0.05
CA GLY A 831 -2.35 -40.97 -1.13
C GLY A 831 -0.90 -41.40 -0.84
N GLY A 832 -0.57 -41.75 0.39
CA GLY A 832 0.79 -42.03 0.86
C GLY A 832 1.51 -40.84 1.51
N ALA A 833 0.94 -39.62 1.53
CA ALA A 833 1.53 -38.47 2.23
C ALA A 833 1.70 -38.71 3.74
N GLY A 834 0.88 -39.58 4.32
CA GLY A 834 1.04 -40.07 5.70
C GLY A 834 2.39 -40.75 6.00
N ALA A 835 3.16 -41.14 4.97
CA ALA A 835 4.52 -41.67 5.15
C ALA A 835 5.58 -40.59 5.42
N ASN A 836 5.29 -39.32 5.12
CA ASN A 836 6.20 -38.18 5.27
C ASN A 836 6.07 -37.48 6.64
N VAL A 837 5.07 -37.87 7.43
CA VAL A 837 4.70 -37.24 8.70
C VAL A 837 5.86 -37.26 9.69
N ASN A 838 6.27 -36.07 10.12
CA ASN A 838 7.45 -35.78 10.95
C ASN A 838 8.81 -36.11 10.29
N THR A 839 8.88 -36.23 8.96
CA THR A 839 10.13 -36.22 8.18
C THR A 839 10.14 -35.13 7.11
N ALA A 840 9.22 -35.21 6.14
CA ALA A 840 9.05 -34.28 5.02
C ALA A 840 7.69 -33.55 5.05
N LEU A 841 6.84 -33.86 6.03
CA LEU A 841 5.60 -33.16 6.35
C LEU A 841 5.58 -32.81 7.85
N VAL A 842 5.53 -31.52 8.17
CA VAL A 842 5.70 -30.99 9.54
C VAL A 842 4.79 -29.78 9.75
N PHE A 843 4.05 -29.77 10.86
CA PHE A 843 3.34 -28.58 11.38
C PHE A 843 3.99 -28.14 12.70
N ASN A 844 4.20 -26.84 12.89
CA ASN A 844 4.83 -26.28 14.09
C ASN A 844 4.37 -24.83 14.31
N ASN A 845 4.13 -24.42 15.56
CA ASN A 845 3.59 -23.11 15.91
C ASN A 845 2.26 -22.85 15.16
N TRP A 846 1.19 -23.52 15.60
CA TRP A 846 -0.11 -23.51 14.94
C TRP A 846 -1.22 -23.09 15.90
N ILE A 847 -2.13 -22.21 15.45
CA ILE A 847 -3.37 -21.85 16.15
C ILE A 847 -4.55 -22.29 15.27
N GLN A 848 -5.54 -22.96 15.85
CA GLN A 848 -6.72 -23.44 15.12
C GLN A 848 -8.05 -23.22 15.83
N ASP A 849 -9.04 -22.75 15.05
CA ASP A 849 -10.45 -23.11 15.23
C ASP A 849 -11.07 -23.56 13.90
N CYS A 850 -10.70 -24.78 13.49
CA CYS A 850 -11.12 -25.40 12.22
C CYS A 850 -12.55 -26.00 12.28
N ALA A 851 -13.40 -25.44 13.14
CA ALA A 851 -14.83 -25.76 13.29
C ALA A 851 -15.68 -24.50 13.55
N ASN A 852 -15.11 -23.44 14.12
CA ASN A 852 -15.72 -22.13 14.40
C ASN A 852 -17.01 -22.18 15.23
N ASP A 853 -17.19 -23.26 16.01
CA ASP A 853 -18.23 -23.42 17.03
C ASP A 853 -17.66 -23.34 18.47
N GLY A 854 -16.36 -23.00 18.60
CA GLY A 854 -15.61 -23.03 19.85
C GLY A 854 -15.20 -24.43 20.30
N SER A 855 -15.35 -25.47 19.47
CA SER A 855 -14.75 -26.79 19.70
C SER A 855 -13.33 -26.91 19.14
N GLY A 856 -12.93 -26.06 18.18
CA GLY A 856 -11.57 -25.97 17.65
C GLY A 856 -11.25 -26.88 16.45
N GLY A 857 -12.09 -27.88 16.18
CA GLY A 857 -11.85 -28.92 15.17
C GLY A 857 -10.69 -29.87 15.49
N ASP A 858 -10.52 -30.92 14.67
CA ASP A 858 -9.32 -31.77 14.70
C ASP A 858 -8.19 -31.13 13.87
N LEU A 859 -6.91 -31.30 14.23
CA LEU A 859 -5.80 -30.83 13.38
C LEU A 859 -5.74 -31.61 12.05
N VAL A 860 -5.95 -32.93 12.11
CA VAL A 860 -5.92 -33.84 10.96
C VAL A 860 -7.14 -34.74 10.94
N SER A 861 -7.73 -34.91 9.75
CA SER A 861 -8.99 -35.62 9.53
C SER A 861 -9.02 -37.07 10.02
N ALA A 862 -10.20 -37.53 10.45
CA ALA A 862 -10.42 -38.89 10.95
C ALA A 862 -10.42 -39.98 9.85
N ASP A 863 -10.43 -39.60 8.56
CA ASP A 863 -10.28 -40.50 7.41
C ASP A 863 -8.83 -40.59 6.88
N SER A 864 -7.90 -39.81 7.44
CA SER A 864 -6.50 -39.74 7.02
C SER A 864 -5.73 -41.06 7.19
N GLU A 865 -4.70 -41.24 6.37
CA GLU A 865 -3.76 -42.37 6.49
C GLU A 865 -2.74 -42.20 7.63
N ALA A 866 -2.53 -40.95 8.08
CA ALA A 866 -1.67 -40.61 9.21
C ALA A 866 -2.34 -40.87 10.57
N GLY A 867 -3.64 -40.57 10.69
CA GLY A 867 -4.38 -40.50 11.94
C GLY A 867 -4.27 -39.13 12.62
N ALA A 868 -5.36 -38.69 13.25
CA ALA A 868 -5.53 -37.32 13.77
C ALA A 868 -4.39 -36.83 14.70
N ASP A 869 -3.93 -37.69 15.62
CA ASP A 869 -2.90 -37.35 16.62
C ASP A 869 -1.44 -37.32 16.07
N ALA A 870 -1.22 -37.58 14.78
CA ALA A 870 0.11 -37.99 14.28
C ALA A 870 1.04 -36.85 13.82
N VAL A 871 0.50 -35.68 13.49
CA VAL A 871 1.26 -34.57 12.88
C VAL A 871 1.54 -33.47 13.88
N GLY A 872 2.81 -33.04 13.95
CA GLY A 872 3.20 -31.80 14.59
C GLY A 872 4.16 -31.95 15.77
N ASN A 873 4.84 -30.86 16.11
CA ASN A 873 5.80 -30.81 17.22
C ASN A 873 5.54 -29.61 18.15
N ALA A 874 5.50 -29.91 19.45
CA ALA A 874 5.53 -29.00 20.61
C ALA A 874 4.42 -27.94 20.78
N THR A 875 3.95 -27.30 19.71
CA THR A 875 3.22 -26.02 19.75
C THR A 875 2.02 -25.99 18.79
N ILE A 876 1.01 -26.82 19.07
CA ILE A 876 -0.33 -26.70 18.46
C ILE A 876 -1.29 -26.19 19.55
N ALA A 877 -1.96 -25.07 19.28
CA ALA A 877 -2.96 -24.44 20.13
C ALA A 877 -4.35 -24.56 19.50
N VAL A 878 -5.32 -25.03 20.29
CA VAL A 878 -6.72 -25.13 19.88
C VAL A 878 -7.48 -24.01 20.59
N ALA A 879 -7.67 -22.90 19.87
CA ALA A 879 -8.18 -21.63 20.36
C ALA A 879 -8.72 -20.80 19.20
N ALA A 880 -9.82 -20.08 19.42
CA ALA A 880 -10.28 -19.06 18.48
C ALA A 880 -9.16 -18.00 18.33
N PRO A 881 -8.70 -17.68 17.11
CA PRO A 881 -7.54 -16.82 16.91
C PRO A 881 -7.79 -15.35 17.27
N ALA A 882 -9.06 -14.94 17.35
CA ALA A 882 -9.48 -13.56 17.54
C ALA A 882 -8.78 -12.63 16.54
N LEU A 883 -9.04 -12.86 15.25
CA LEU A 883 -8.55 -11.97 14.19
C LEU A 883 -9.15 -10.56 14.39
N ASP A 884 -8.29 -9.55 14.32
CA ASP A 884 -8.68 -8.13 14.32
C ASP A 884 -8.93 -7.60 12.90
N ALA A 885 -9.15 -6.28 12.79
CA ALA A 885 -9.42 -5.60 11.52
C ALA A 885 -8.24 -5.62 10.53
N ILE A 886 -7.01 -5.94 10.97
CA ILE A 886 -5.84 -6.11 10.07
C ILE A 886 -5.50 -7.59 9.82
N LEU A 887 -6.36 -8.51 10.27
CA LEU A 887 -6.18 -9.97 10.21
C LEU A 887 -4.98 -10.50 11.02
N ALA A 888 -4.55 -9.76 12.06
CA ALA A 888 -3.62 -10.22 13.07
C ALA A 888 -4.34 -11.04 14.16
N SER A 889 -3.68 -12.07 14.68
CA SER A 889 -4.27 -13.01 15.64
C SER A 889 -4.06 -12.56 17.09
N GLN A 890 -5.10 -12.04 17.73
CA GLN A 890 -5.06 -11.56 19.12
C GLN A 890 -5.15 -12.67 20.19
N ALA A 891 -5.11 -13.95 19.79
CA ALA A 891 -4.94 -15.07 20.71
C ALA A 891 -3.58 -14.99 21.46
N PRO A 892 -3.52 -15.23 22.80
CA PRO A 892 -2.27 -15.14 23.57
C PRO A 892 -1.14 -16.08 23.09
N GLU A 893 -1.50 -17.20 22.46
CA GLU A 893 -0.56 -18.14 21.85
C GLU A 893 0.10 -17.61 20.56
N ALA A 894 -0.36 -16.49 20.01
CA ALA A 894 0.18 -15.91 18.79
C ALA A 894 1.52 -15.19 18.98
N VAL A 895 1.94 -14.92 20.23
CA VAL A 895 3.25 -14.35 20.57
C VAL A 895 4.15 -15.45 21.15
N LEU A 896 5.33 -15.64 20.55
CA LEU A 896 6.32 -16.66 20.91
C LEU A 896 7.34 -16.10 21.92
N GLU A 897 7.96 -16.96 22.73
CA GLU A 897 9.02 -16.54 23.67
C GLU A 897 10.33 -16.08 22.97
N ALA A 898 10.51 -16.40 21.69
CA ALA A 898 11.65 -16.01 20.86
C ALA A 898 11.37 -16.26 19.36
N PRO A 899 12.06 -15.54 18.44
CA PRO A 899 11.90 -15.74 17.01
C PRO A 899 12.29 -17.14 16.49
N VAL A 900 11.64 -17.57 15.40
CA VAL A 900 11.91 -18.87 14.75
C VAL A 900 13.32 -18.91 14.15
N ASN A 901 14.17 -19.80 14.68
CA ASN A 901 15.51 -20.02 14.15
C ASN A 901 15.51 -21.07 13.01
N TRP A 902 15.48 -20.60 11.77
CA TRP A 902 15.54 -21.46 10.56
C TRP A 902 16.78 -22.36 10.47
N THR A 903 17.89 -22.04 11.18
CA THR A 903 19.05 -22.93 11.29
C THR A 903 18.74 -24.15 12.16
N ASP A 904 17.99 -23.98 13.25
CA ASP A 904 17.59 -25.08 14.14
C ASP A 904 16.44 -25.89 13.54
N VAL A 905 15.55 -25.29 12.74
CA VAL A 905 14.56 -26.00 11.91
C VAL A 905 15.26 -26.95 10.94
N ASN A 906 16.19 -26.45 10.12
CA ASN A 906 17.01 -27.25 9.20
C ASN A 906 17.91 -28.28 9.92
N GLY A 907 18.36 -27.99 11.14
CA GLY A 907 19.11 -28.93 11.98
C GLY A 907 18.25 -30.05 12.59
N THR A 908 16.95 -29.81 12.77
CA THR A 908 15.98 -30.75 13.33
C THR A 908 15.37 -31.63 12.25
N PHE A 909 14.91 -31.03 11.15
CA PHE A 909 14.24 -31.70 10.04
C PHE A 909 15.18 -31.77 8.83
N ALA A 910 15.91 -32.88 8.71
CA ALA A 910 16.95 -33.08 7.69
C ALA A 910 16.45 -33.11 6.23
N GLU A 911 15.14 -33.00 6.02
CA GLU A 911 14.47 -32.93 4.72
C GLU A 911 13.91 -31.53 4.38
N SER A 912 14.05 -30.58 5.30
CA SER A 912 13.59 -29.19 5.22
C SER A 912 14.11 -28.46 3.99
N THR A 913 13.28 -27.55 3.48
CA THR A 913 13.55 -26.63 2.36
C THR A 913 13.72 -25.19 2.82
N ALA A 914 13.66 -24.89 4.13
CA ALA A 914 13.70 -23.55 4.70
C ALA A 914 14.98 -22.76 4.31
N ASN A 915 14.83 -21.74 3.47
CA ASN A 915 15.94 -20.86 3.06
C ASN A 915 16.20 -19.77 4.12
N THR A 916 17.32 -19.89 4.82
CA THR A 916 17.72 -19.01 5.94
C THR A 916 18.13 -17.59 5.54
N SER A 917 18.08 -17.23 4.25
CA SER A 917 18.28 -15.85 3.76
C SER A 917 17.09 -15.32 2.96
N PHE A 918 15.94 -16.01 3.03
CA PHE A 918 14.67 -15.55 2.48
C PHE A 918 13.60 -15.50 3.58
N LEU A 919 13.56 -16.52 4.45
CA LEU A 919 12.65 -16.58 5.58
C LEU A 919 13.16 -15.71 6.73
N ASP A 920 12.34 -14.74 7.13
CA ASP A 920 12.58 -13.86 8.27
C ASP A 920 12.33 -14.58 9.58
N ALA A 921 13.06 -14.23 10.62
CA ALA A 921 12.89 -14.81 11.94
C ALA A 921 11.82 -14.02 12.72
N THR A 922 10.59 -14.51 12.71
CA THR A 922 9.44 -13.94 13.43
C THR A 922 9.19 -14.63 14.76
N ASP A 923 8.77 -13.87 15.78
CA ASP A 923 8.28 -14.34 17.08
C ASP A 923 6.74 -14.29 17.18
N PHE A 924 6.03 -14.32 16.04
CA PHE A 924 4.56 -14.40 16.02
C PHE A 924 4.00 -15.48 15.09
N ILE A 925 2.77 -15.90 15.37
CA ILE A 925 1.96 -16.87 14.60
C ILE A 925 0.89 -16.11 13.81
N GLY A 926 0.72 -16.44 12.53
CA GLY A 926 -0.16 -15.71 11.60
C GLY A 926 0.64 -14.93 10.55
N ALA A 927 -0.05 -14.41 9.55
CA ALA A 927 0.56 -13.62 8.47
C ALA A 927 0.83 -12.16 8.84
N VAL A 928 0.17 -11.63 9.87
CA VAL A 928 0.27 -10.23 10.32
C VAL A 928 0.64 -10.22 11.82
N ASN A 929 1.45 -9.24 12.22
CA ASN A 929 2.01 -9.16 13.58
C ASN A 929 0.93 -8.76 14.62
N PRO A 930 0.71 -9.52 15.71
CA PRO A 930 -0.30 -9.23 16.74
C PRO A 930 -0.16 -7.88 17.48
N ASP A 931 0.98 -7.20 17.40
CA ASP A 931 1.14 -5.85 17.98
C ASP A 931 0.54 -4.72 17.12
N GLY A 932 -0.03 -5.05 15.95
CA GLY A 932 -0.61 -4.08 15.02
C GLY A 932 0.38 -3.42 14.06
N SER A 933 1.67 -3.72 14.18
CA SER A 933 2.74 -2.84 13.65
C SER A 933 2.85 -2.75 12.13
N ASN A 934 2.41 -3.78 11.40
CA ASN A 934 2.63 -3.87 9.95
C ASN A 934 1.50 -4.65 9.25
N PRO A 935 0.41 -3.97 8.83
CA PRO A 935 -0.63 -4.53 7.96
C PRO A 935 -0.18 -4.53 6.49
N TRP A 936 0.90 -5.26 6.17
CA TRP A 936 1.62 -5.25 4.87
C TRP A 936 0.75 -5.41 3.60
N TRP A 937 -0.48 -5.90 3.72
CA TRP A 937 -1.43 -6.07 2.62
C TRP A 937 -2.19 -4.78 2.28
N ALA A 938 -2.25 -3.81 3.19
CA ALA A 938 -3.12 -2.65 3.08
C ALA A 938 -2.64 -1.63 2.02
N GLY A 939 -3.60 -0.96 1.39
CA GLY A 939 -3.37 0.13 0.42
C GLY A 939 -2.99 -0.31 -1.00
N TRP A 940 -2.77 -1.60 -1.26
CA TRP A 940 -2.43 -2.11 -2.60
C TRP A 940 -3.23 -3.34 -3.06
N THR A 941 -3.84 -4.09 -2.13
CA THR A 941 -4.86 -5.09 -2.47
C THR A 941 -6.16 -4.43 -2.90
N LEU A 942 -6.98 -5.11 -3.71
CA LEU A 942 -8.31 -4.66 -4.11
C LEU A 942 -9.18 -4.30 -2.88
N PRO A 943 -9.82 -3.11 -2.84
CA PRO A 943 -10.69 -2.69 -1.75
C PRO A 943 -11.78 -3.72 -1.42
N GLY A 944 -12.07 -3.91 -0.12
CA GLY A 944 -13.11 -4.84 0.35
C GLY A 944 -12.80 -6.34 0.21
N SER A 945 -11.67 -6.72 -0.41
CA SER A 945 -11.34 -8.14 -0.63
C SER A 945 -10.93 -8.90 0.64
N LEU A 946 -10.35 -8.23 1.64
CA LEU A 946 -9.89 -8.81 2.92
C LEU A 946 -10.81 -8.49 4.11
#